data_AF-A0A261BS34-F1
#
_entry.id   AF-A0A261BS34-F1
#
_cell.length_a   1.000
_cell.length_b   1.000
_cell.length_c   1.000
_cell.angle_alpha   90.00
_cell.angle_beta   90.00
_cell.angle_gamma   90.00
#
_symmetry.space_group_name_H-M   'P 1'
#
loop_
_entity.id
_entity.type
_entity.pdbx_description
1 polymer ?
#
loop_
_entity_poly.entity_id
_entity_poly.type
_entity_poly.pdbx_seq_one_letter_code
_entity_poly.pdbx_strand_id
1 'polypeptide(L)'
;ERVLCSHNRQLGEISLPINPKKRGESVVDVTLEVDHNGILQATALDLNTKKAITTTIVYDHCTFTQPEIDEITSQSEEDRLFDETFRLRYKQLQKSEDMAVDREKFSHLMDAVEREISWLSGFPKVPPSDYLHRRRTLRLKVYPTLLYYLRLGLTPSEFSHRISYGIHIDSNGLHLQVKIRDYDPHVLDFTINVRLIEERWKFEEQDERKIKRFGIKSSEILEINGVSVPISYLPRFKTLTSYWNDKFVGFITLIKYFKEVFDLEINRFLIFLKDDKFANVKSTIDWLNSTNTTIKELFLISDTSDEQFLKFVLDSVTAQKSYILVLSVTDQFQYSRYFKSENFEVKKANWFTFGYLVLVDSANIKIRDSVLKNRDVKEYLERWMAGEFENLKRLEVELCEDIDEEYLLAGIPKFVRKPDEILKINQKKFEAYHGTEGFIQLISASTVEDGLITLINYFKKIFGLNVNRLSISLNKKNFTVVKSVVNYINSTCTSIKEFHFRSKSAEDYYLKSILSNIDAWDTFNINIKTTFQFECLRYFKSEIFELKSGGWFTFYNLQLVDCPNIKIMGSQLTNCNMKEYLKQWIEGSFDELRQLDVEMNEELDEEYLLGGMSTDSFTREKNNISFKRSDGKTAIIESCPKVKTNWFKIHVY
;
A
#
# COMPACT_ATOMS: atom_id res chain seq x y z
N GLU A 1 -18.82 -19.34 -41.78
CA GLU A 1 -17.68 -19.88 -41.00
C GLU A 1 -16.99 -18.70 -40.31
N ARG A 2 -16.73 -18.79 -39.00
CA ARG A 2 -16.09 -17.68 -38.26
C ARG A 2 -14.56 -17.75 -38.43
N VAL A 3 -13.90 -16.59 -38.35
CA VAL A 3 -12.45 -16.43 -38.62
C VAL A 3 -11.57 -17.25 -37.66
N LEU A 4 -12.06 -17.56 -36.46
CA LEU A 4 -11.35 -18.37 -35.47
C LEU A 4 -11.93 -19.78 -35.42
N CYS A 5 -11.08 -20.79 -35.65
CA CYS A 5 -11.49 -22.20 -35.71
C CYS A 5 -12.20 -22.69 -34.43
N SER A 6 -11.87 -22.12 -33.27
CA SER A 6 -12.48 -22.45 -31.96
C SER A 6 -13.95 -22.03 -31.83
N HIS A 7 -14.44 -21.19 -32.74
CA HIS A 7 -15.83 -20.76 -32.81
C HIS A 7 -16.67 -21.60 -33.79
N ASN A 8 -16.04 -22.55 -34.49
CA ASN A 8 -16.72 -23.49 -35.37
C ASN A 8 -16.88 -24.84 -34.64
N ARG A 9 -17.90 -25.64 -35.01
CA ARG A 9 -18.15 -26.95 -34.41
C ARG A 9 -17.07 -27.94 -34.83
N GLN A 10 -16.36 -28.52 -33.87
CA GLN A 10 -15.36 -29.56 -34.13
C GLN A 10 -16.04 -30.85 -34.60
N LEU A 11 -15.65 -31.32 -35.78
CA LEU A 11 -16.18 -32.55 -36.37
C LEU A 11 -15.34 -33.78 -35.99
N GLY A 12 -14.04 -33.61 -35.76
CA GLY A 12 -13.11 -34.64 -35.30
C GLY A 12 -11.68 -34.12 -35.25
N GLU A 13 -10.74 -34.95 -34.80
CA GLU A 13 -9.31 -34.62 -34.74
C GLU A 13 -8.49 -35.80 -35.27
N ILE A 14 -7.45 -35.49 -36.06
CA ILE A 14 -6.49 -36.47 -36.58
C ILE A 14 -5.07 -36.05 -36.22
N SER A 15 -4.30 -36.97 -35.62
CA SER A 15 -2.94 -36.69 -35.17
C SER A 15 -1.95 -37.64 -35.85
N LEU A 16 -1.07 -37.09 -36.71
CA LEU A 16 0.00 -37.82 -37.38
C LEU A 16 1.36 -37.47 -36.74
N PRO A 17 2.07 -38.42 -36.11
CA PRO A 17 3.40 -38.15 -35.55
C PRO A 17 4.47 -38.06 -36.66
N ILE A 18 5.27 -36.99 -36.66
CA ILE A 18 6.32 -36.73 -37.66
C ILE A 18 7.67 -36.56 -36.96
N ASN A 19 8.75 -37.05 -37.59
CA ASN A 19 10.11 -36.89 -37.07
C ASN A 19 10.61 -35.43 -37.19
N PRO A 20 11.42 -34.91 -36.24
CA PRO A 20 11.84 -33.51 -36.22
C PRO A 20 12.75 -33.10 -37.42
N LYS A 21 12.44 -31.98 -38.09
CA LYS A 21 13.23 -31.34 -39.17
C LYS A 21 13.19 -29.80 -39.11
N LYS A 22 14.04 -29.11 -39.90
CA LYS A 22 14.06 -27.63 -39.96
C LYS A 22 12.76 -27.07 -40.58
N ARG A 23 12.37 -25.87 -40.14
CA ARG A 23 11.07 -25.25 -40.47
C ARG A 23 10.93 -25.03 -41.99
N GLY A 24 9.90 -25.63 -42.59
CA GLY A 24 9.59 -25.57 -44.03
C GLY A 24 9.99 -26.81 -44.84
N GLU A 25 10.74 -27.75 -44.26
CA GLU A 25 11.25 -28.93 -44.98
C GLU A 25 10.38 -30.20 -44.85
N SER A 26 9.41 -30.22 -43.93
CA SER A 26 8.44 -31.32 -43.80
C SER A 26 7.19 -31.01 -44.61
N VAL A 27 6.80 -31.94 -45.48
CA VAL A 27 5.65 -31.79 -46.37
C VAL A 27 4.62 -32.86 -46.02
N VAL A 28 3.47 -32.43 -45.52
CA VAL A 28 2.35 -33.29 -45.14
C VAL A 28 1.21 -33.01 -46.10
N ASP A 29 0.69 -34.07 -46.70
CA ASP A 29 -0.49 -33.99 -47.55
C ASP A 29 -1.72 -34.39 -46.72
N VAL A 30 -2.77 -33.57 -46.78
CA VAL A 30 -4.00 -33.78 -46.01
C VAL A 30 -5.16 -33.86 -47.00
N THR A 31 -5.78 -35.03 -47.07
CA THR A 31 -6.87 -35.33 -48.00
C THR A 31 -8.16 -35.53 -47.21
N LEU A 32 -9.20 -34.76 -47.56
CA LEU A 32 -10.52 -34.80 -46.95
C LEU A 32 -11.52 -35.26 -48.01
N GLU A 33 -12.10 -36.44 -47.85
CA GLU A 33 -13.06 -37.04 -48.79
C GLU A 33 -14.41 -37.23 -48.11
N VAL A 34 -15.49 -36.78 -48.75
CA VAL A 34 -16.86 -36.95 -48.23
C VAL A 34 -17.58 -37.92 -49.16
N ASP A 35 -18.14 -38.99 -48.59
CA ASP A 35 -18.88 -39.97 -49.38
C ASP A 35 -20.32 -39.51 -49.70
N HIS A 36 -21.01 -40.27 -50.55
CA HIS A 36 -22.39 -39.96 -50.96
C HIS A 36 -23.42 -40.05 -49.82
N ASN A 37 -23.04 -40.57 -48.65
CA ASN A 37 -23.87 -40.62 -47.44
C ASN A 37 -23.57 -39.45 -46.47
N GLY A 38 -22.68 -38.53 -46.85
CA GLY A 38 -22.31 -37.37 -46.02
C GLY A 38 -21.28 -37.67 -44.93
N ILE A 39 -20.62 -38.83 -45.00
CA ILE A 39 -19.60 -39.24 -44.04
C ILE A 39 -18.23 -38.71 -44.50
N LEU A 40 -17.55 -37.96 -43.64
CA LEU A 40 -16.24 -37.37 -43.93
C LEU A 40 -15.13 -38.34 -43.52
N GLN A 41 -14.29 -38.75 -44.47
CA GLN A 41 -13.02 -39.41 -44.24
C GLN A 41 -11.87 -38.43 -44.36
N ALA A 42 -11.07 -38.32 -43.31
CA ALA A 42 -9.87 -37.49 -43.29
C ALA A 42 -8.62 -38.37 -43.26
N THR A 43 -7.69 -38.16 -44.19
CA THR A 43 -6.41 -38.86 -44.27
C THR A 43 -5.26 -37.86 -44.23
N ALA A 44 -4.32 -38.05 -43.32
CA ALA A 44 -3.08 -37.27 -43.25
C ALA A 44 -1.89 -38.17 -43.61
N LEU A 45 -1.15 -37.83 -44.66
CA LEU A 45 -0.01 -38.58 -45.19
C LEU A 45 1.26 -37.74 -45.11
N ASP A 46 2.27 -38.22 -44.39
CA ASP A 46 3.61 -37.64 -44.46
C ASP A 46 4.31 -38.15 -45.71
N LEU A 47 4.50 -37.27 -46.70
CA LEU A 47 5.10 -37.62 -47.98
C LEU A 47 6.55 -38.09 -47.83
N ASN A 48 7.23 -37.70 -46.75
CA ASN A 48 8.63 -38.05 -46.52
C ASN A 48 8.82 -39.46 -45.94
N THR A 49 7.92 -39.92 -45.07
CA THR A 49 8.01 -41.24 -44.41
C THR A 49 7.01 -42.26 -44.95
N LYS A 50 6.07 -41.81 -45.79
CA LYS A 50 4.96 -42.58 -46.38
C LYS A 50 4.05 -43.27 -45.37
N LYS A 51 4.03 -42.81 -44.12
CA LYS A 51 3.05 -43.23 -43.13
C LYS A 51 1.81 -42.35 -43.22
N ALA A 52 0.65 -42.99 -43.32
CA ALA A 52 -0.66 -42.34 -43.32
C ALA A 52 -1.51 -42.81 -42.14
N ILE A 53 -2.36 -41.92 -41.66
CA ILE A 53 -3.44 -42.21 -40.71
C ILE A 53 -4.74 -41.71 -41.36
N THR A 54 -5.79 -42.51 -41.29
CA THR A 54 -7.12 -42.21 -41.83
C THR A 54 -8.16 -42.38 -40.73
N THR A 55 -9.14 -41.47 -40.63
CA THR A 55 -10.24 -41.52 -39.66
C THR A 55 -11.56 -41.20 -40.36
N THR A 56 -12.63 -41.90 -40.00
CA THR A 56 -13.99 -41.70 -40.53
C THR A 56 -14.85 -40.98 -39.48
N ILE A 57 -15.52 -39.90 -39.88
CA ILE A 57 -16.35 -39.06 -39.02
C ILE A 57 -17.79 -39.12 -39.55
N VAL A 58 -18.70 -39.74 -38.77
CA VAL A 58 -20.12 -39.91 -39.13
C VAL A 58 -20.93 -38.72 -38.61
N TYR A 59 -21.73 -38.10 -39.47
CA TYR A 59 -22.57 -36.95 -39.15
C TYR A 59 -24.03 -37.38 -38.92
N ASP A 60 -24.63 -37.02 -37.78
CA ASP A 60 -26.05 -37.27 -37.48
C ASP A 60 -26.87 -36.03 -37.89
N HIS A 61 -27.69 -36.18 -38.94
CA HIS A 61 -28.43 -35.08 -39.56
C HIS A 61 -29.77 -34.84 -38.85
N CYS A 62 -29.84 -34.09 -37.74
CA CYS A 62 -31.06 -33.37 -37.32
C CYS A 62 -30.86 -32.46 -36.09
N THR A 63 -31.53 -31.30 -36.11
CA THR A 63 -31.80 -30.33 -35.01
C THR A 63 -30.86 -29.12 -34.86
N PHE A 64 -30.90 -28.20 -35.83
CA PHE A 64 -31.02 -26.78 -35.46
C PHE A 64 -32.44 -26.33 -35.85
N THR A 65 -33.11 -25.66 -34.93
CA THR A 65 -34.49 -25.15 -35.12
C THR A 65 -34.46 -23.71 -35.61
N GLN A 66 -35.51 -23.27 -36.32
CA GLN A 66 -35.61 -21.91 -36.86
C GLN A 66 -35.35 -20.77 -35.83
N PRO A 67 -35.70 -20.91 -34.54
CA PRO A 67 -35.33 -19.93 -33.51
C PRO A 67 -33.82 -19.80 -33.27
N GLU A 68 -33.04 -20.88 -33.38
CA GLU A 68 -31.57 -20.83 -33.24
C GLU A 68 -30.92 -20.15 -34.44
N ILE A 69 -31.54 -20.27 -35.62
CA ILE A 69 -31.13 -19.55 -36.84
C ILE A 69 -31.37 -18.05 -36.69
N ASP A 70 -32.51 -17.67 -36.09
CA ASP A 70 -32.83 -16.26 -35.83
C ASP A 70 -31.92 -15.64 -34.73
N GLU A 71 -31.55 -16.41 -33.71
CA GLU A 71 -30.57 -16.01 -32.67
C GLU A 71 -29.16 -15.80 -33.26
N ILE A 72 -28.70 -16.72 -34.12
CA ILE A 72 -27.42 -16.59 -34.85
C ILE A 72 -27.43 -15.36 -35.77
N THR A 73 -28.59 -14.99 -36.32
CA THR A 73 -28.72 -13.83 -37.22
C THR A 73 -28.77 -12.51 -36.44
N SER A 74 -29.35 -12.48 -35.23
CA SER A 74 -29.41 -11.29 -34.38
C SER A 74 -28.07 -10.88 -33.76
N GLN A 75 -27.11 -11.79 -33.62
CA GLN A 75 -25.76 -11.52 -33.08
C GLN A 75 -24.76 -10.99 -34.14
N SER A 76 -25.18 -10.84 -35.40
CA SER A 76 -24.30 -10.74 -36.57
C SER A 76 -23.56 -9.40 -36.76
N GLU A 77 -24.05 -8.28 -36.21
CA GLU A 77 -23.38 -6.98 -36.38
C GLU A 77 -22.21 -6.75 -35.40
N GLU A 78 -22.35 -7.17 -34.14
CA GLU A 78 -21.27 -7.11 -33.14
C GLU A 78 -20.10 -8.03 -33.53
N ASP A 79 -20.43 -9.20 -34.08
CA ASP A 79 -19.47 -10.19 -34.55
C ASP A 79 -18.73 -9.74 -35.83
N ARG A 80 -19.41 -9.00 -36.73
CA ARG A 80 -18.79 -8.41 -37.93
C ARG A 80 -17.77 -7.31 -37.56
N LEU A 81 -18.08 -6.45 -36.59
CA LEU A 81 -17.18 -5.40 -36.08
C LEU A 81 -15.94 -5.99 -35.40
N PHE A 82 -16.09 -7.11 -34.69
CA PHE A 82 -14.97 -7.85 -34.12
C PHE A 82 -14.07 -8.43 -35.22
N ASP A 83 -14.65 -9.08 -36.24
CA ASP A 83 -13.91 -9.71 -37.33
C ASP A 83 -13.17 -8.68 -38.22
N GLU A 84 -13.76 -7.50 -38.48
CA GLU A 84 -13.11 -6.39 -39.21
C GLU A 84 -11.93 -5.79 -38.43
N THR A 85 -12.10 -5.55 -37.13
CA THR A 85 -11.02 -4.99 -36.28
C THR A 85 -9.86 -5.96 -36.07
N PHE A 86 -10.14 -7.27 -36.02
CA PHE A 86 -9.11 -8.30 -35.95
C PHE A 86 -8.27 -8.38 -37.24
N ARG A 87 -8.91 -8.30 -38.40
CA ARG A 87 -8.25 -8.37 -39.71
C ARG A 87 -7.32 -7.17 -39.97
N LEU A 88 -7.73 -5.97 -39.53
CA LEU A 88 -6.92 -4.75 -39.60
C LEU A 88 -5.68 -4.82 -38.68
N ARG A 89 -5.83 -5.35 -37.47
CA ARG A 89 -4.71 -5.55 -36.52
C ARG A 89 -3.67 -6.54 -37.04
N TYR A 90 -4.13 -7.62 -37.67
CA TYR A 90 -3.23 -8.66 -38.20
C TYR A 90 -2.37 -8.12 -39.37
N LYS A 91 -2.93 -7.29 -40.25
CA LYS A 91 -2.18 -6.63 -41.34
C LYS A 91 -1.13 -5.62 -40.83
N GLN A 92 -1.38 -4.94 -39.71
CA GLN A 92 -0.41 -4.00 -39.13
C GLN A 92 0.77 -4.72 -38.44
N LEU A 93 0.50 -5.89 -37.85
CA LEU A 93 1.51 -6.74 -37.24
C LEU A 93 2.48 -7.33 -38.28
N GLN A 94 1.95 -7.78 -39.41
CA GLN A 94 2.76 -8.24 -40.55
C GLN A 94 3.74 -7.16 -41.04
N LYS A 95 3.28 -5.89 -41.12
CA LYS A 95 4.14 -4.75 -41.47
C LYS A 95 5.24 -4.47 -40.43
N SER A 96 5.02 -4.79 -39.17
CA SER A 96 6.02 -4.61 -38.10
C SER A 96 7.11 -5.69 -38.12
N GLU A 97 6.77 -6.89 -38.59
CA GLU A 97 7.73 -7.98 -38.78
C GLU A 97 8.64 -7.72 -40.00
N ASP A 98 8.10 -7.15 -41.08
CA ASP A 98 8.88 -6.81 -42.28
C ASP A 98 9.91 -5.69 -42.06
N MET A 99 9.71 -4.81 -41.07
CA MET A 99 10.66 -3.74 -40.73
C MET A 99 11.87 -4.23 -39.90
N ALA A 100 11.89 -5.49 -39.44
CA ALA A 100 12.87 -6.04 -38.49
C ALA A 100 13.96 -6.93 -39.15
N VAL A 101 14.71 -6.38 -40.12
CA VAL A 101 15.71 -7.13 -40.92
C VAL A 101 17.12 -7.21 -40.30
N ASP A 102 17.38 -6.83 -39.04
CA ASP A 102 18.70 -7.13 -38.41
C ASP A 102 18.58 -7.68 -36.97
N ARG A 103 18.66 -9.01 -36.86
CA ARG A 103 18.15 -9.82 -35.73
C ARG A 103 19.01 -9.87 -34.47
N GLU A 104 20.30 -9.52 -34.54
CA GLU A 104 21.19 -9.73 -33.38
C GLU A 104 21.04 -8.67 -32.27
N LYS A 105 20.62 -7.44 -32.59
CA LYS A 105 20.49 -6.35 -31.61
C LYS A 105 19.12 -6.25 -30.91
N PHE A 106 18.13 -7.02 -31.36
CA PHE A 106 16.74 -6.91 -30.89
C PHE A 106 16.07 -8.26 -30.56
N SER A 107 16.83 -9.35 -30.40
CA SER A 107 16.31 -10.70 -30.18
C SER A 107 15.30 -10.78 -29.02
N HIS A 108 15.60 -10.18 -27.88
CA HIS A 108 14.69 -10.16 -26.72
C HIS A 108 13.45 -9.28 -26.91
N LEU A 109 13.52 -8.30 -27.84
CA LEU A 109 12.37 -7.50 -28.23
C LEU A 109 11.40 -8.37 -29.04
N MET A 110 11.95 -9.07 -30.04
CA MET A 110 11.25 -10.00 -30.94
C MET A 110 10.66 -11.21 -30.19
N ASP A 111 11.38 -11.80 -29.24
CA ASP A 111 10.90 -12.93 -28.43
C ASP A 111 9.64 -12.63 -27.61
N ALA A 112 9.41 -11.37 -27.23
CA ALA A 112 8.16 -11.01 -26.53
C ALA A 112 7.10 -10.40 -27.45
N VAL A 113 7.46 -10.01 -28.69
CA VAL A 113 6.48 -9.75 -29.75
C VAL A 113 5.91 -11.08 -30.22
N GLU A 114 6.75 -12.06 -30.54
CA GLU A 114 6.36 -13.42 -30.97
C GLU A 114 5.54 -14.15 -29.90
N ARG A 115 5.88 -14.01 -28.61
CA ARG A 115 5.07 -14.58 -27.51
C ARG A 115 3.67 -13.98 -27.41
N GLU A 116 3.49 -12.71 -27.76
CA GLU A 116 2.16 -12.07 -27.73
C GLU A 116 1.36 -12.28 -29.01
N ILE A 117 2.03 -12.42 -30.16
CA ILE A 117 1.43 -12.91 -31.41
C ILE A 117 0.83 -14.30 -31.19
N SER A 118 1.58 -15.16 -30.50
CA SER A 118 1.17 -16.52 -30.13
C SER A 118 -0.03 -16.55 -29.17
N TRP A 119 -0.26 -15.48 -28.40
CA TRP A 119 -1.40 -15.39 -27.50
C TRP A 119 -2.65 -14.78 -28.16
N LEU A 120 -2.48 -13.78 -29.03
CA LEU A 120 -3.57 -13.13 -29.77
C LEU A 120 -4.26 -14.06 -30.79
N SER A 121 -3.53 -15.03 -31.31
CA SER A 121 -4.08 -16.10 -32.13
C SER A 121 -4.94 -17.10 -31.34
N GLY A 122 -4.95 -17.02 -30.00
CA GLY A 122 -5.50 -18.04 -29.12
C GLY A 122 -6.96 -17.89 -28.67
N PHE A 123 -7.56 -16.69 -28.60
CA PHE A 123 -8.90 -16.56 -27.98
C PHE A 123 -9.78 -15.44 -28.53
N PRO A 124 -11.08 -15.69 -28.83
CA PRO A 124 -12.03 -14.66 -29.25
C PRO A 124 -13.21 -14.42 -28.30
N LYS A 125 -13.12 -14.83 -27.04
CA LYS A 125 -14.08 -14.44 -25.99
C LYS A 125 -13.34 -14.11 -24.70
N VAL A 126 -12.75 -12.92 -24.64
CA VAL A 126 -12.18 -12.36 -23.41
C VAL A 126 -12.71 -10.92 -23.25
N PRO A 127 -13.09 -10.47 -22.04
CA PRO A 127 -13.69 -9.15 -21.86
C PRO A 127 -12.77 -8.00 -22.33
N PRO A 128 -13.32 -6.82 -22.70
CA PRO A 128 -12.56 -5.66 -23.20
C PRO A 128 -11.37 -5.20 -22.34
N SER A 129 -11.35 -5.55 -21.05
CA SER A 129 -10.30 -5.22 -20.09
C SER A 129 -8.97 -5.96 -20.31
N ASP A 130 -8.99 -7.21 -20.79
CA ASP A 130 -7.76 -7.99 -21.00
C ASP A 130 -7.09 -7.66 -22.34
N TYR A 131 -7.88 -7.22 -23.33
CA TYR A 131 -7.39 -6.61 -24.57
C TYR A 131 -6.67 -5.28 -24.35
N LEU A 132 -7.11 -4.47 -23.37
CA LEU A 132 -6.43 -3.23 -22.94
C LEU A 132 -5.12 -3.56 -22.19
N HIS A 133 -5.16 -4.53 -21.27
CA HIS A 133 -4.01 -4.89 -20.43
C HIS A 133 -2.78 -5.37 -21.22
N ARG A 134 -2.96 -6.03 -22.38
CA ARG A 134 -1.84 -6.51 -23.22
C ARG A 134 -1.45 -5.60 -24.39
N ARG A 135 -2.37 -4.75 -24.87
CA ARG A 135 -2.05 -3.63 -25.79
C ARG A 135 -1.07 -2.64 -25.15
N ARG A 136 -1.09 -2.54 -23.81
CA ARG A 136 -0.12 -1.82 -22.97
C ARG A 136 1.27 -2.47 -22.92
N THR A 137 1.37 -3.79 -22.91
CA THR A 137 2.65 -4.53 -22.81
C THR A 137 3.50 -4.41 -24.09
N LEU A 138 2.86 -4.40 -25.27
CA LEU A 138 3.51 -4.10 -26.56
C LEU A 138 3.84 -2.60 -26.73
N ARG A 139 3.00 -1.70 -26.18
CA ARG A 139 3.27 -0.26 -26.08
C ARG A 139 4.41 0.10 -25.11
N LEU A 140 4.85 -0.81 -24.25
CA LEU A 140 5.91 -0.60 -23.25
C LEU A 140 7.32 -0.94 -23.72
N LYS A 141 7.49 -1.39 -24.98
CA LYS A 141 8.82 -1.62 -25.61
C LYS A 141 9.29 -0.44 -26.50
N VAL A 142 8.72 0.74 -26.26
CA VAL A 142 8.69 1.93 -27.13
C VAL A 142 9.67 3.01 -26.61
N TYR A 143 10.51 3.56 -27.49
CA TYR A 143 11.12 4.90 -27.34
C TYR A 143 10.04 5.89 -26.85
N PRO A 144 10.33 6.88 -26.00
CA PRO A 144 9.30 7.67 -25.34
C PRO A 144 8.46 8.33 -26.42
N THR A 145 7.15 8.12 -26.36
CA THR A 145 6.20 8.53 -27.39
C THR A 145 6.40 10.00 -27.81
N LEU A 146 6.85 10.86 -26.89
CA LEU A 146 7.22 12.25 -27.17
C LEU A 146 8.42 12.44 -28.11
N LEU A 147 9.53 11.68 -28.05
CA LEU A 147 10.65 11.88 -29.00
C LEU A 147 10.22 11.63 -30.44
N TYR A 148 9.31 10.67 -30.62
CA TYR A 148 8.71 10.37 -31.90
C TYR A 148 7.75 11.51 -32.34
N TYR A 149 6.97 12.08 -31.42
CA TYR A 149 6.10 13.24 -31.69
C TYR A 149 6.88 14.52 -32.01
N LEU A 150 7.92 14.85 -31.22
CA LEU A 150 8.81 16.01 -31.46
C LEU A 150 9.50 15.93 -32.82
N ARG A 151 9.78 14.71 -33.30
CA ARG A 151 10.44 14.47 -34.61
C ARG A 151 9.49 14.51 -35.80
N LEU A 152 8.23 14.13 -35.64
CA LEU A 152 7.32 13.91 -36.76
C LEU A 152 6.43 15.10 -37.11
N GLY A 153 6.42 16.17 -36.30
CA GLY A 153 5.60 17.35 -36.61
C GLY A 153 4.11 17.04 -36.78
N LEU A 154 3.61 16.04 -36.05
CA LEU A 154 2.22 15.59 -36.15
C LEU A 154 1.25 16.70 -35.72
N THR A 155 0.14 16.84 -36.44
CA THR A 155 -0.82 17.93 -36.24
C THR A 155 -1.64 17.79 -34.94
N PRO A 156 -1.98 18.90 -34.26
CA PRO A 156 -2.29 18.89 -32.81
C PRO A 156 -3.72 18.45 -32.44
N SER A 157 -4.66 18.46 -33.38
CA SER A 157 -6.10 18.43 -33.11
C SER A 157 -6.62 17.09 -32.54
N GLU A 158 -6.01 15.96 -32.88
CA GLU A 158 -6.51 14.64 -32.48
C GLU A 158 -6.02 14.19 -31.08
N PHE A 159 -5.03 14.90 -30.51
CA PHE A 159 -4.28 14.40 -29.35
C PHE A 159 -4.00 15.44 -28.26
N SER A 160 -4.27 16.73 -28.47
CA SER A 160 -4.13 17.78 -27.45
C SER A 160 -4.85 17.43 -26.13
N HIS A 161 -6.05 16.85 -26.21
CA HIS A 161 -6.83 16.39 -25.04
C HIS A 161 -6.14 15.28 -24.21
N ARG A 162 -5.08 14.66 -24.73
CA ARG A 162 -4.36 13.55 -24.12
C ARG A 162 -3.02 13.94 -23.55
N ILE A 163 -2.50 15.11 -23.91
CA ILE A 163 -1.22 15.59 -23.41
C ILE A 163 -1.49 16.69 -22.39
N SER A 164 -0.75 16.66 -21.29
CA SER A 164 -0.65 17.80 -20.37
C SER A 164 0.81 17.96 -20.01
N TYR A 165 1.23 19.18 -19.75
CA TYR A 165 2.55 19.43 -19.23
C TYR A 165 2.50 20.36 -18.03
N GLY A 166 3.56 20.30 -17.25
CA GLY A 166 3.81 21.14 -16.11
C GLY A 166 5.27 21.55 -16.06
N ILE A 167 5.53 22.57 -15.28
CA ILE A 167 6.87 23.06 -14.99
C ILE A 167 7.30 22.48 -13.64
N HIS A 168 8.56 22.07 -13.54
CA HIS A 168 9.21 21.74 -12.29
C HIS A 168 10.52 22.51 -12.16
N ILE A 169 10.71 23.22 -11.05
CA ILE A 169 11.95 23.94 -10.73
C ILE A 169 12.46 23.45 -9.38
N ASP A 170 13.72 23.06 -9.32
CA ASP A 170 14.43 22.68 -8.09
C ASP A 170 15.87 23.22 -8.10
N SER A 171 16.67 22.87 -7.09
CA SER A 171 18.09 23.27 -7.03
C SER A 171 18.97 22.59 -8.09
N ASN A 172 18.49 21.53 -8.76
CA ASN A 172 19.18 20.83 -9.84
C ASN A 172 18.90 21.45 -11.21
N GLY A 173 17.81 22.21 -11.38
CA GLY A 173 17.58 23.03 -12.57
C GLY A 173 16.13 23.27 -12.97
N LEU A 174 15.94 23.47 -14.27
CA LEU A 174 14.67 23.74 -14.92
C LEU A 174 14.20 22.49 -15.67
N HIS A 175 12.96 22.09 -15.43
CA HIS A 175 12.41 20.83 -15.91
C HIS A 175 10.98 21.02 -16.46
N LEU A 176 10.66 20.36 -17.56
CA LEU A 176 9.27 20.17 -18.00
C LEU A 176 8.84 18.75 -17.64
N GLN A 177 7.74 18.62 -16.90
CA GLN A 177 7.07 17.34 -16.68
C GLN A 177 5.94 17.23 -17.69
N VAL A 178 5.90 16.15 -18.46
CA VAL A 178 4.86 15.95 -19.46
C VAL A 178 4.19 14.61 -19.20
N LYS A 179 2.86 14.63 -19.23
CA LYS A 179 1.99 13.48 -19.03
C LYS A 179 1.18 13.22 -20.29
N ILE A 180 1.19 11.98 -20.76
CA ILE A 180 0.39 11.54 -21.91
C ILE A 180 -0.59 10.47 -21.44
N ARG A 181 -1.90 10.74 -21.60
CA ARG A 181 -2.99 9.81 -21.33
C ARG A 181 -3.37 9.08 -22.62
N ASP A 182 -3.12 7.78 -22.68
CA ASP A 182 -3.56 6.97 -23.82
C ASP A 182 -5.01 6.47 -23.62
N TYR A 183 -5.61 5.83 -24.63
CA TYR A 183 -6.91 5.14 -24.58
C TYR A 183 -6.97 3.93 -23.63
N ASP A 184 -5.93 3.77 -22.82
CA ASP A 184 -5.69 2.67 -21.88
C ASP A 184 -5.25 3.35 -20.57
N PRO A 185 -5.66 2.94 -19.37
CA PRO A 185 -5.42 3.67 -18.11
C PRO A 185 -3.93 3.86 -17.70
N HIS A 186 -2.95 3.64 -18.57
CA HIS A 186 -1.56 3.98 -18.32
C HIS A 186 -1.30 5.42 -18.74
N VAL A 187 -1.00 6.24 -17.75
CA VAL A 187 -0.44 7.57 -17.94
C VAL A 187 1.06 7.42 -18.10
N LEU A 188 1.59 7.88 -19.24
CA LEU A 188 3.03 7.98 -19.44
C LEU A 188 3.51 9.34 -18.90
N ASP A 189 4.20 9.32 -17.77
CA ASP A 189 4.87 10.48 -17.19
C ASP A 189 6.36 10.47 -17.58
N PHE A 190 6.88 11.59 -18.06
CA PHE A 190 8.30 11.76 -18.38
C PHE A 190 8.77 13.19 -18.09
N THR A 191 10.09 13.35 -17.96
CA THR A 191 10.73 14.63 -17.60
C THR A 191 11.70 15.08 -18.69
N ILE A 192 11.60 16.34 -19.12
CA ILE A 192 12.58 17.00 -19.97
C ILE A 192 13.43 17.93 -19.10
N ASN A 193 14.70 17.62 -18.94
CA ASN A 193 15.68 18.43 -18.24
C ASN A 193 16.32 19.45 -19.20
N VAL A 194 16.58 20.65 -18.70
CA VAL A 194 17.31 21.68 -19.43
C VAL A 194 18.67 21.91 -18.77
N ARG A 195 19.75 21.68 -19.52
CA ARG A 195 21.13 21.80 -19.03
C ARG A 195 21.99 22.66 -19.95
N LEU A 196 23.14 23.12 -19.44
CA LEU A 196 24.12 23.85 -20.24
C LEU A 196 24.82 22.89 -21.20
N ILE A 197 25.17 23.39 -22.39
CA ILE A 197 25.90 22.62 -23.40
C ILE A 197 27.26 22.13 -22.90
N GLU A 198 27.91 22.88 -22.01
CA GLU A 198 29.18 22.51 -21.39
C GLU A 198 29.04 21.32 -20.42
N GLU A 199 27.86 21.15 -19.81
CA GLU A 199 27.58 20.00 -18.93
C GLU A 199 27.42 18.68 -19.70
N ARG A 200 27.36 18.75 -21.05
CA ARG A 200 27.27 17.58 -21.92
C ARG A 200 28.48 16.67 -21.76
N TRP A 201 29.69 17.24 -21.71
CA TRP A 201 30.95 16.49 -21.66
C TRP A 201 31.13 15.75 -20.33
N LYS A 202 30.69 16.36 -19.21
CA LYS A 202 30.69 15.71 -17.89
C LYS A 202 29.77 14.48 -17.85
N PHE A 203 28.69 14.48 -18.63
CA PHE A 203 27.77 13.35 -18.79
C PHE A 203 28.33 12.27 -19.72
N GLU A 204 29.15 12.65 -20.71
CA GLU A 204 29.78 11.74 -21.68
C GLU A 204 31.05 11.08 -21.11
N GLU A 205 31.87 11.76 -20.28
CA GLU A 205 33.10 11.23 -19.67
C GLU A 205 32.88 10.38 -18.40
N GLN A 206 31.89 10.70 -17.56
CA GLN A 206 31.71 10.00 -16.27
C GLN A 206 31.19 8.55 -16.39
N ASP A 207 30.86 8.05 -17.58
CA ASP A 207 30.04 6.84 -17.68
C ASP A 207 30.29 5.87 -18.84
N GLU A 208 31.53 5.68 -19.30
CA GLU A 208 31.85 4.51 -20.15
C GLU A 208 31.39 3.17 -19.53
N ARG A 209 31.35 3.09 -18.19
CA ARG A 209 30.86 1.91 -17.45
C ARG A 209 29.32 1.84 -17.33
N LYS A 210 28.57 2.95 -17.29
CA LYS A 210 27.08 2.89 -17.30
C LYS A 210 26.48 2.89 -18.71
N ILE A 211 27.16 3.43 -19.72
CA ILE A 211 26.72 3.36 -21.13
C ILE A 211 26.52 1.89 -21.54
N LYS A 212 27.45 0.98 -21.17
CA LYS A 212 27.31 -0.47 -21.40
C LYS A 212 26.22 -1.16 -20.55
N ARG A 213 25.86 -0.62 -19.39
CA ARG A 213 24.93 -1.24 -18.42
C ARG A 213 23.48 -0.74 -18.55
N PHE A 214 23.27 0.45 -19.09
CA PHE A 214 21.96 1.14 -19.13
C PHE A 214 21.49 1.52 -20.54
N GLY A 215 22.26 1.20 -21.60
CA GLY A 215 21.83 1.38 -22.99
C GLY A 215 21.68 2.86 -23.39
N ILE A 216 22.53 3.73 -22.85
CA ILE A 216 22.57 5.15 -23.24
C ILE A 216 23.01 5.24 -24.70
N LYS A 217 22.15 5.74 -25.59
CA LYS A 217 22.54 6.03 -26.98
C LYS A 217 23.20 7.41 -27.06
N SER A 218 24.22 7.49 -27.91
CA SER A 218 24.96 8.70 -28.27
C SER A 218 24.04 9.90 -28.51
N SER A 219 24.50 11.10 -28.15
CA SER A 219 23.79 12.36 -28.33
C SER A 219 23.10 12.46 -29.69
N GLU A 220 21.79 12.64 -29.69
CA GLU A 220 21.00 12.90 -30.90
C GLU A 220 20.76 14.42 -31.00
N ILE A 221 20.55 14.97 -32.19
CA ILE A 221 20.11 16.37 -32.37
C ILE A 221 18.60 16.36 -32.63
N LEU A 222 17.89 17.30 -32.03
CA LEU A 222 16.45 17.48 -32.19
C LEU A 222 16.17 18.94 -32.58
N GLU A 223 15.32 19.17 -33.58
CA GLU A 223 14.85 20.51 -33.90
C GLU A 223 13.63 20.89 -33.07
N ILE A 224 13.70 22.04 -32.38
CA ILE A 224 12.62 22.58 -31.55
C ILE A 224 12.48 24.07 -31.89
N ASN A 225 11.33 24.47 -32.42
CA ASN A 225 11.07 25.85 -32.89
C ASN A 225 12.19 26.41 -33.80
N GLY A 226 12.68 25.59 -34.74
CA GLY A 226 13.75 25.97 -35.67
C GLY A 226 15.16 26.02 -35.07
N VAL A 227 15.32 25.62 -33.80
CA VAL A 227 16.62 25.52 -33.13
C VAL A 227 17.06 24.06 -33.10
N SER A 228 18.27 23.77 -33.60
CA SER A 228 18.92 22.46 -33.47
C SER A 228 19.49 22.29 -32.06
N VAL A 229 18.94 21.34 -31.29
CA VAL A 229 19.24 21.12 -29.87
C VAL A 229 19.81 19.73 -29.66
N PRO A 230 21.04 19.61 -29.11
CA PRO A 230 21.56 18.32 -28.68
C PRO A 230 20.74 17.75 -27.52
N ILE A 231 20.47 16.45 -27.57
CA ILE A 231 19.69 15.73 -26.57
C ILE A 231 20.37 14.43 -26.15
N SER A 232 20.12 14.01 -24.91
CA SER A 232 20.41 12.68 -24.40
C SER A 232 19.15 12.08 -23.79
N TYR A 233 18.91 10.80 -24.02
CA TYR A 233 17.72 10.12 -23.54
C TYR A 233 18.08 8.93 -22.66
N LEU A 234 17.41 8.83 -21.50
CA LEU A 234 17.56 7.76 -20.53
C LEU A 234 16.23 7.00 -20.38
N PRO A 235 16.03 5.90 -21.15
CA PRO A 235 14.78 5.15 -21.17
C PRO A 235 14.32 4.67 -19.80
N ARG A 236 15.26 4.14 -19.01
CA ARG A 236 15.00 3.60 -17.67
C ARG A 236 14.41 4.64 -16.71
N PHE A 237 14.80 5.91 -16.86
CA PHE A 237 14.37 6.99 -15.99
C PHE A 237 13.25 7.83 -16.61
N LYS A 238 12.82 7.52 -17.84
CA LYS A 238 11.87 8.33 -18.62
C LYS A 238 12.29 9.81 -18.66
N THR A 239 13.60 10.04 -18.80
CA THR A 239 14.19 11.38 -18.75
C THR A 239 14.84 11.71 -20.08
N LEU A 240 14.42 12.81 -20.69
CA LEU A 240 15.09 13.47 -21.81
C LEU A 240 15.90 14.64 -21.24
N THR A 241 17.15 14.79 -21.64
CA THR A 241 17.94 15.99 -21.31
C THR A 241 18.25 16.73 -22.60
N SER A 242 17.96 18.01 -22.61
CA SER A 242 18.27 18.94 -23.70
C SER A 242 19.38 19.89 -23.26
N TYR A 243 20.32 20.16 -24.17
CA TYR A 243 21.52 20.92 -23.87
C TYR A 243 21.52 22.25 -24.63
N TRP A 244 21.71 23.36 -23.91
CA TRP A 244 21.54 24.72 -24.41
C TRP A 244 22.69 25.63 -23.99
N ASN A 245 22.97 26.69 -24.74
CA ASN A 245 23.95 27.70 -24.33
C ASN A 245 23.48 28.48 -23.09
N ASP A 246 22.17 28.64 -22.93
CA ASP A 246 21.53 29.28 -21.77
C ASP A 246 20.33 28.42 -21.32
N LYS A 247 20.30 28.04 -20.03
CA LYS A 247 19.25 27.15 -19.49
C LYS A 247 17.88 27.82 -19.53
N PHE A 248 17.79 29.11 -19.22
CA PHE A 248 16.52 29.80 -19.18
C PHE A 248 15.95 30.00 -20.58
N VAL A 249 16.78 30.38 -21.56
CA VAL A 249 16.38 30.47 -22.97
C VAL A 249 15.89 29.13 -23.50
N GLY A 250 16.62 28.05 -23.22
CA GLY A 250 16.19 26.70 -23.62
C GLY A 250 14.86 26.29 -22.98
N PHE A 251 14.69 26.60 -21.71
CA PHE A 251 13.47 26.32 -20.97
C PHE A 251 12.25 27.09 -21.50
N ILE A 252 12.38 28.40 -21.75
CA ILE A 252 11.31 29.21 -22.37
C ILE A 252 11.01 28.74 -23.79
N THR A 253 12.02 28.35 -24.56
CA THR A 253 11.84 27.82 -25.94
C THR A 253 11.01 26.53 -25.92
N LEU A 254 11.28 25.63 -24.97
CA LEU A 254 10.47 24.42 -24.77
C LEU A 254 9.04 24.76 -24.37
N ILE A 255 8.82 25.67 -23.41
CA ILE A 255 7.45 26.06 -23.01
C ILE A 255 6.68 26.64 -24.20
N LYS A 256 7.31 27.55 -24.98
CA LYS A 256 6.71 28.13 -26.19
C LYS A 256 6.36 27.05 -27.20
N TYR A 257 7.27 26.13 -27.47
CA TYR A 257 7.01 24.99 -28.35
C TYR A 257 5.78 24.20 -27.88
N PHE A 258 5.69 23.84 -26.59
CA PHE A 258 4.55 23.09 -26.09
C PHE A 258 3.23 23.87 -26.16
N LYS A 259 3.28 25.19 -25.92
CA LYS A 259 2.11 26.07 -26.00
C LYS A 259 1.64 26.24 -27.45
N GLU A 260 2.55 26.52 -28.37
CA GLU A 260 2.26 26.79 -29.79
C GLU A 260 1.88 25.52 -30.56
N VAL A 261 2.58 24.41 -30.30
CA VAL A 261 2.37 23.17 -31.06
C VAL A 261 1.19 22.38 -30.52
N PHE A 262 0.95 22.32 -29.21
CA PHE A 262 -0.14 21.49 -28.66
C PHE A 262 -1.37 22.27 -28.20
N ASP A 263 -1.33 23.61 -28.25
CA ASP A 263 -2.38 24.48 -27.71
C ASP A 263 -2.70 24.16 -26.23
N LEU A 264 -1.64 23.99 -25.44
CA LEU A 264 -1.73 23.59 -24.03
C LEU A 264 -1.36 24.73 -23.08
N GLU A 265 -2.19 24.94 -22.07
CA GLU A 265 -1.87 25.73 -20.88
C GLU A 265 -1.10 24.89 -19.84
N ILE A 266 -0.37 25.56 -18.95
CA ILE A 266 0.43 24.90 -17.91
C ILE A 266 -0.51 24.24 -16.89
N ASN A 267 -0.51 22.91 -16.87
CA ASN A 267 -1.38 22.16 -15.98
C ASN A 267 -0.88 22.16 -14.53
N ARG A 268 0.43 22.19 -14.33
CA ARG A 268 1.03 22.13 -13.00
C ARG A 268 2.31 22.95 -12.94
N PHE A 269 2.48 23.71 -11.86
CA PHE A 269 3.73 24.36 -11.52
C PHE A 269 4.25 23.81 -10.19
N LEU A 270 5.32 23.01 -10.24
CA LEU A 270 5.99 22.43 -9.10
C LEU A 270 7.28 23.22 -8.79
N ILE A 271 7.38 23.73 -7.57
CA ILE A 271 8.54 24.51 -7.11
C ILE A 271 9.09 23.82 -5.87
N PHE A 272 10.39 23.54 -5.88
CA PHE A 272 11.13 22.97 -4.76
C PHE A 272 12.24 23.93 -4.29
N LEU A 273 12.04 24.56 -3.14
CA LEU A 273 12.97 25.54 -2.56
C LEU A 273 13.77 24.88 -1.43
N LYS A 274 14.94 24.31 -1.72
CA LYS A 274 15.77 23.60 -0.72
C LYS A 274 17.13 24.24 -0.44
N ASP A 275 17.66 24.99 -1.41
CA ASP A 275 18.93 25.69 -1.29
C ASP A 275 18.67 27.14 -1.72
N ASP A 276 19.30 28.15 -1.09
CA ASP A 276 19.04 29.59 -1.31
C ASP A 276 19.43 30.14 -2.70
N LYS A 277 19.43 29.27 -3.71
CA LYS A 277 19.74 29.53 -5.12
C LYS A 277 18.45 29.62 -5.92
N PHE A 278 17.79 30.77 -5.87
CA PHE A 278 16.46 30.96 -6.46
C PHE A 278 16.41 31.74 -7.77
N ALA A 279 17.56 32.08 -8.37
CA ALA A 279 17.61 32.94 -9.56
C ALA A 279 16.69 32.43 -10.69
N ASN A 280 16.68 31.12 -10.94
CA ASN A 280 15.83 30.51 -11.97
C ASN A 280 14.33 30.56 -11.61
N VAL A 281 13.98 30.50 -10.32
CA VAL A 281 12.59 30.56 -9.84
C VAL A 281 12.03 31.95 -10.11
N LYS A 282 12.75 33.00 -9.69
CA LYS A 282 12.32 34.38 -9.87
C LYS A 282 12.13 34.72 -11.35
N SER A 283 13.13 34.46 -12.19
CA SER A 283 13.04 34.72 -13.64
C SER A 283 11.88 33.98 -14.30
N THR A 284 11.59 32.74 -13.86
CA THR A 284 10.46 31.97 -14.39
C THR A 284 9.11 32.58 -13.97
N ILE A 285 8.96 32.98 -12.70
CA ILE A 285 7.75 33.65 -12.21
C ILE A 285 7.53 34.98 -12.96
N ASP A 286 8.57 35.81 -13.08
CA ASP A 286 8.51 37.09 -13.78
C ASP A 286 8.06 36.89 -15.24
N TRP A 287 8.61 35.87 -15.93
CA TRP A 287 8.20 35.52 -17.28
C TRP A 287 6.76 35.02 -17.37
N LEU A 288 6.33 34.12 -16.49
CA LEU A 288 4.95 33.61 -16.45
C LEU A 288 3.94 34.75 -16.25
N ASN A 289 4.26 35.69 -15.36
CA ASN A 289 3.44 36.86 -15.09
C ASN A 289 3.42 37.82 -16.28
N SER A 290 4.56 38.08 -16.93
CA SER A 290 4.63 38.95 -18.12
C SER A 290 3.84 38.42 -19.32
N THR A 291 3.58 37.11 -19.37
CA THR A 291 2.87 36.43 -20.47
C THR A 291 1.41 36.14 -20.14
N ASN A 292 0.92 36.57 -18.97
CA ASN A 292 -0.41 36.23 -18.45
C ASN A 292 -0.72 34.73 -18.54
N THR A 293 0.28 33.88 -18.30
CA THR A 293 0.11 32.43 -18.44
C THR A 293 -0.74 31.88 -17.30
N THR A 294 -1.72 31.03 -17.62
CA THR A 294 -2.60 30.45 -16.61
C THR A 294 -1.99 29.19 -16.00
N ILE A 295 -2.08 29.06 -14.68
CA ILE A 295 -1.60 27.88 -13.94
C ILE A 295 -2.81 27.20 -13.31
N LYS A 296 -3.01 25.92 -13.62
CA LYS A 296 -4.13 25.16 -13.03
C LYS A 296 -3.82 24.71 -11.60
N GLU A 297 -2.64 24.12 -11.38
CA GLU A 297 -2.22 23.57 -10.08
C GLU A 297 -0.87 24.15 -9.65
N LEU A 298 -0.77 24.66 -8.42
CA LEU A 298 0.50 25.01 -7.78
C LEU A 298 0.87 23.95 -6.74
N PHE A 299 2.10 23.46 -6.84
CA PHE A 299 2.71 22.60 -5.82
C PHE A 299 3.99 23.28 -5.35
N LEU A 300 4.00 23.75 -4.10
CA LEU A 300 5.14 24.44 -3.51
C LEU A 300 5.67 23.64 -2.33
N ILE A 301 6.91 23.18 -2.45
CA ILE A 301 7.66 22.55 -1.37
C ILE A 301 8.82 23.47 -1.01
N SER A 302 8.96 23.79 0.27
CA SER A 302 9.99 24.70 0.73
C SER A 302 10.61 24.23 2.04
N ASP A 303 11.94 24.12 2.03
CA ASP A 303 12.80 23.92 3.19
C ASP A 303 13.85 25.06 3.29
N THR A 304 13.60 26.20 2.64
CA THR A 304 14.51 27.37 2.65
C THR A 304 14.44 28.16 3.96
N SER A 305 15.57 28.75 4.36
CA SER A 305 15.62 29.77 5.40
C SER A 305 15.17 31.17 4.94
N ASP A 306 15.06 31.42 3.64
CA ASP A 306 14.65 32.72 3.10
C ASP A 306 13.11 32.83 3.05
N GLU A 307 12.52 33.11 4.22
CA GLU A 307 11.08 33.30 4.35
C GLU A 307 10.56 34.53 3.56
N GLN A 308 11.40 35.52 3.28
CA GLN A 308 11.02 36.68 2.44
C GLN A 308 10.81 36.24 1.00
N PHE A 309 11.73 35.44 0.47
CA PHE A 309 11.59 34.88 -0.87
C PHE A 309 10.42 33.90 -0.97
N LEU A 310 10.19 33.09 0.06
CA LEU A 310 9.01 32.21 0.12
C LEU A 310 7.70 33.01 0.01
N LYS A 311 7.58 34.12 0.75
CA LYS A 311 6.42 35.02 0.67
C LYS A 311 6.28 35.63 -0.73
N PHE A 312 7.39 36.07 -1.34
CA PHE A 312 7.38 36.54 -2.73
C PHE A 312 6.81 35.49 -3.70
N VAL A 313 7.23 34.22 -3.58
CA VAL A 313 6.71 33.13 -4.44
C VAL A 313 5.21 32.93 -4.19
N LEU A 314 4.80 32.89 -2.92
CA LEU A 314 3.41 32.74 -2.55
C LEU A 314 2.55 33.90 -3.07
N ASP A 315 3.04 35.13 -3.09
CA ASP A 315 2.27 36.29 -3.57
C ASP A 315 2.25 36.41 -5.09
N SER A 316 3.33 35.97 -5.76
CA SER A 316 3.52 36.17 -7.20
C SER A 316 2.86 35.11 -8.07
N VAL A 317 2.43 33.99 -7.49
CA VAL A 317 1.85 32.85 -8.24
C VAL A 317 0.40 32.63 -7.85
N THR A 318 -0.48 32.52 -8.86
CA THR A 318 -1.91 32.24 -8.66
C THR A 318 -2.30 30.99 -9.43
N ALA A 319 -2.96 30.04 -8.77
CA ALA A 319 -3.46 28.80 -9.36
C ALA A 319 -4.99 28.80 -9.41
N GLN A 320 -5.56 28.28 -10.49
CA GLN A 320 -7.00 28.31 -10.72
C GLN A 320 -7.76 27.17 -10.05
N LYS A 321 -7.13 26.00 -9.88
CA LYS A 321 -7.80 24.79 -9.40
C LYS A 321 -7.28 24.30 -8.06
N SER A 322 -5.96 24.26 -7.89
CA SER A 322 -5.39 23.60 -6.71
C SER A 322 -4.15 24.29 -6.18
N TYR A 323 -4.06 24.36 -4.85
CA TYR A 323 -2.86 24.72 -4.11
C TYR A 323 -2.43 23.52 -3.24
N ILE A 324 -1.18 23.11 -3.35
CA ILE A 324 -0.56 22.10 -2.47
C ILE A 324 0.72 22.71 -1.89
N LEU A 325 0.70 23.00 -0.60
CA LEU A 325 1.76 23.72 0.11
C LEU A 325 2.41 22.79 1.15
N VAL A 326 3.73 22.64 1.09
CA VAL A 326 4.52 21.89 2.07
C VAL A 326 5.68 22.77 2.50
N LEU A 327 5.49 23.52 3.58
CA LEU A 327 6.40 24.60 3.98
C LEU A 327 7.04 24.29 5.34
N SER A 328 8.36 24.16 5.37
CA SER A 328 9.14 24.12 6.62
C SER A 328 9.56 25.54 6.97
N VAL A 329 8.86 26.17 7.90
CA VAL A 329 9.08 27.57 8.31
C VAL A 329 9.26 27.67 9.82
N THR A 330 9.77 28.81 10.29
CA THR A 330 9.94 29.07 11.72
C THR A 330 8.60 29.31 12.41
N ASP A 331 8.55 29.16 13.74
CA ASP A 331 7.34 29.46 14.53
C ASP A 331 6.94 30.94 14.51
N GLN A 332 7.83 31.83 14.03
CA GLN A 332 7.56 33.26 13.86
C GLN A 332 7.04 33.60 12.46
N PHE A 333 6.91 32.61 11.57
CA PHE A 333 6.44 32.83 10.22
C PHE A 333 5.00 33.34 10.21
N GLN A 334 4.80 34.51 9.61
CA GLN A 334 3.49 35.13 9.43
C GLN A 334 3.23 35.35 7.94
N TYR A 335 2.11 34.80 7.48
CA TYR A 335 1.67 34.92 6.09
C TYR A 335 0.15 34.89 6.00
N SER A 336 -0.43 35.90 5.37
CA SER A 336 -1.87 36.02 5.20
C SER A 336 -2.18 36.33 3.74
N ARG A 337 -2.92 35.43 3.11
CA ARG A 337 -3.42 35.57 1.74
C ARG A 337 -4.78 34.90 1.65
N TYR A 338 -5.69 35.54 0.92
CA TYR A 338 -6.94 34.93 0.52
C TYR A 338 -6.70 33.94 -0.62
N PHE A 339 -7.07 32.68 -0.41
CA PHE A 339 -6.93 31.61 -1.40
C PHE A 339 -8.30 31.21 -1.93
N LYS A 340 -8.45 31.21 -3.25
CA LYS A 340 -9.65 30.73 -3.92
C LYS A 340 -9.30 29.63 -4.90
N SER A 341 -9.85 28.43 -4.69
CA SER A 341 -9.54 27.25 -5.49
C SER A 341 -10.58 26.15 -5.33
N GLU A 342 -10.51 25.10 -6.13
CA GLU A 342 -11.29 23.87 -5.90
C GLU A 342 -10.68 23.06 -4.74
N ASN A 343 -9.35 22.94 -4.72
CA ASN A 343 -8.61 22.14 -3.75
C ASN A 343 -7.51 22.94 -3.07
N PHE A 344 -7.49 22.93 -1.74
CA PHE A 344 -6.43 23.53 -0.94
C PHE A 344 -5.86 22.49 0.02
N GLU A 345 -4.58 22.17 -0.12
CA GLU A 345 -3.85 21.26 0.77
C GLU A 345 -2.64 21.97 1.37
N VAL A 346 -2.50 21.89 2.69
CA VAL A 346 -1.30 22.35 3.43
C VAL A 346 -0.78 21.23 4.33
N LYS A 347 0.53 20.98 4.26
CA LYS A 347 1.26 20.03 5.10
C LYS A 347 2.39 20.75 5.83
N LYS A 348 2.89 20.15 6.93
CA LYS A 348 3.77 20.87 7.87
C LYS A 348 3.09 22.19 8.30
N ALA A 349 1.82 22.09 8.67
CA ALA A 349 0.95 23.23 8.89
C ALA A 349 1.09 23.82 10.31
N ASN A 350 2.28 23.74 10.93
CA ASN A 350 2.52 24.28 12.27
C ASN A 350 2.37 25.80 12.34
N TRP A 351 2.58 26.48 11.21
CA TRP A 351 2.35 27.90 11.03
C TRP A 351 0.89 28.24 10.66
N PHE A 352 0.06 27.24 10.34
CA PHE A 352 -1.28 27.47 9.78
C PHE A 352 -2.36 27.60 10.88
N THR A 353 -2.75 28.84 11.19
CA THR A 353 -3.72 29.13 12.26
C THR A 353 -5.17 29.14 11.78
N PHE A 354 -6.13 29.15 12.72
CA PHE A 354 -7.56 29.33 12.41
C PHE A 354 -7.83 30.58 11.58
N GLY A 355 -7.13 31.69 11.85
CA GLY A 355 -7.25 32.91 11.08
C GLY A 355 -6.90 32.74 9.60
N TYR A 356 -5.96 31.84 9.28
CA TYR A 356 -5.63 31.52 7.88
C TYR A 356 -6.64 30.57 7.25
N LEU A 357 -7.21 29.64 8.02
CA LEU A 357 -8.28 28.75 7.53
C LEU A 357 -9.50 29.55 7.04
N VAL A 358 -9.87 30.62 7.75
CA VAL A 358 -10.99 31.51 7.36
C VAL A 358 -10.73 32.23 6.04
N LEU A 359 -9.48 32.37 5.61
CA LEU A 359 -9.09 33.01 4.35
C LEU A 359 -9.05 32.04 3.15
N VAL A 360 -9.40 30.76 3.35
CA VAL A 360 -9.42 29.75 2.30
C VAL A 360 -10.86 29.53 1.82
N ASP A 361 -11.17 30.05 0.64
CA ASP A 361 -12.40 29.77 -0.09
C ASP A 361 -12.17 28.58 -1.04
N SER A 362 -12.39 27.36 -0.56
CA SER A 362 -12.19 26.15 -1.36
C SER A 362 -13.18 25.03 -1.08
N ALA A 363 -13.46 24.22 -2.10
CA ALA A 363 -14.40 23.11 -1.99
C ALA A 363 -13.84 21.94 -1.18
N ASN A 364 -12.56 21.64 -1.36
CA ASN A 364 -11.87 20.59 -0.62
C ASN A 364 -10.67 21.19 0.12
N ILE A 365 -10.70 21.17 1.45
CA ILE A 365 -9.63 21.67 2.30
C ILE A 365 -9.01 20.50 3.06
N LYS A 366 -7.68 20.38 2.99
CA LYS A 366 -6.91 19.37 3.71
C LYS A 366 -5.72 19.99 4.45
N ILE A 367 -5.63 19.73 5.74
CA ILE A 367 -4.62 20.32 6.63
C ILE A 367 -3.96 19.19 7.43
N ARG A 368 -2.63 19.10 7.37
CA ARG A 368 -1.81 18.08 8.03
C ARG A 368 -0.71 18.70 8.88
N ASP A 369 -0.38 18.05 10.00
CA ASP A 369 0.57 18.56 11.00
C ASP A 369 0.21 19.98 11.51
N SER A 370 -1.05 20.21 11.88
CA SER A 370 -1.56 21.55 12.22
C SER A 370 -1.48 21.87 13.71
N VAL A 371 -1.58 23.18 14.05
CA VAL A 371 -1.78 23.67 15.42
C VAL A 371 -3.25 23.83 15.81
N LEU A 372 -4.18 23.43 14.93
CA LEU A 372 -5.61 23.59 15.17
C LEU A 372 -6.08 22.64 16.27
N LYS A 373 -7.02 23.12 17.06
CA LYS A 373 -7.64 22.41 18.20
C LYS A 373 -9.11 22.12 17.93
N ASN A 374 -9.73 21.31 18.79
CA ASN A 374 -11.16 21.01 18.72
C ASN A 374 -12.01 22.28 18.72
N ARG A 375 -11.64 23.30 19.52
CA ARG A 375 -12.34 24.60 19.55
C ARG A 375 -12.34 25.32 18.19
N ASP A 376 -11.23 25.26 17.46
CA ASP A 376 -11.05 26.01 16.21
C ASP A 376 -11.88 25.35 15.10
N VAL A 377 -11.90 24.02 15.07
CA VAL A 377 -12.77 23.26 14.15
C VAL A 377 -14.24 23.43 14.52
N LYS A 378 -14.59 23.45 15.81
CA LYS A 378 -15.97 23.73 16.24
C LYS A 378 -16.45 25.08 15.74
N GLU A 379 -15.66 26.13 15.97
CA GLU A 379 -15.98 27.48 15.48
C GLU A 379 -16.11 27.51 13.95
N TYR A 380 -15.21 26.83 13.23
CA TYR A 380 -15.28 26.73 11.78
C TYR A 380 -16.58 26.06 11.30
N LEU A 381 -16.99 24.96 11.95
CA LEU A 381 -18.23 24.24 11.63
C LEU A 381 -19.47 25.09 11.94
N GLU A 382 -19.49 25.81 13.05
CA GLU A 382 -20.59 26.72 13.40
C GLU A 382 -20.77 27.83 12.37
N ARG A 383 -19.66 28.45 11.92
CA ARG A 383 -19.67 29.46 10.85
C ARG A 383 -20.05 28.88 9.48
N TRP A 384 -19.62 27.66 9.18
CA TRP A 384 -20.07 26.94 7.98
C TRP A 384 -21.59 26.69 8.00
N MET A 385 -22.14 26.23 9.14
CA MET A 385 -23.58 26.03 9.30
C MET A 385 -24.39 27.33 9.21
N ALA A 386 -23.78 28.46 9.59
CA ALA A 386 -24.36 29.80 9.39
C ALA A 386 -24.31 30.28 7.93
N GLY A 387 -23.65 29.53 7.03
CA GLY A 387 -23.55 29.84 5.61
C GLY A 387 -22.31 30.64 5.20
N GLU A 388 -21.33 30.84 6.10
CA GLU A 388 -20.16 31.67 5.78
C GLU A 388 -19.18 31.02 4.77
N PHE A 389 -19.18 29.69 4.65
CA PHE A 389 -18.27 28.93 3.79
C PHE A 389 -19.02 28.09 2.75
N GLU A 390 -19.82 28.73 1.89
CA GLU A 390 -20.75 28.08 0.95
C GLU A 390 -20.08 27.11 -0.05
N ASN A 391 -18.82 27.37 -0.42
CA ASN A 391 -18.11 26.53 -1.38
C ASN A 391 -17.62 25.21 -0.76
N LEU A 392 -17.51 25.12 0.57
CA LEU A 392 -16.93 23.96 1.27
C LEU A 392 -17.79 22.71 1.07
N LYS A 393 -17.15 21.64 0.57
CA LYS A 393 -17.74 20.30 0.40
C LYS A 393 -17.04 19.24 1.23
N ARG A 394 -15.73 19.41 1.47
CA ARG A 394 -14.92 18.50 2.26
C ARG A 394 -13.90 19.27 3.09
N LEU A 395 -13.88 18.99 4.40
CA LEU A 395 -12.87 19.45 5.33
C LEU A 395 -12.18 18.25 5.97
N GLU A 396 -10.85 18.21 5.88
CA GLU A 396 -10.02 17.20 6.52
C GLU A 396 -8.89 17.89 7.29
N VAL A 397 -8.91 17.80 8.62
CA VAL A 397 -7.96 18.49 9.50
C VAL A 397 -7.37 17.51 10.49
N GLU A 398 -6.04 17.50 10.58
CA GLU A 398 -5.29 16.85 11.65
C GLU A 398 -5.08 17.83 12.81
N LEU A 399 -5.63 17.52 13.98
CA LEU A 399 -5.56 18.37 15.17
C LEU A 399 -4.25 18.15 15.93
N CYS A 400 -3.81 19.16 16.69
CA CYS A 400 -2.68 19.04 17.62
C CYS A 400 -3.04 18.34 18.95
N GLU A 401 -4.26 17.84 19.08
CA GLU A 401 -4.82 17.16 20.25
C GLU A 401 -5.76 16.03 19.82
N ASP A 402 -6.10 15.13 20.74
CA ASP A 402 -7.08 14.06 20.48
C ASP A 402 -8.44 14.67 20.10
N ILE A 403 -9.13 14.07 19.13
CA ILE A 403 -10.46 14.52 18.70
C ILE A 403 -11.48 14.28 19.83
N ASP A 404 -12.15 15.34 20.26
CA ASP A 404 -13.30 15.29 21.17
C ASP A 404 -14.60 15.34 20.35
N GLU A 405 -15.04 14.17 19.89
CA GLU A 405 -16.26 14.03 19.09
C GLU A 405 -17.50 14.59 19.81
N GLU A 406 -17.59 14.43 21.13
CA GLU A 406 -18.75 14.89 21.90
C GLU A 406 -18.82 16.42 21.92
N TYR A 407 -17.68 17.07 22.17
CA TYR A 407 -17.58 18.53 22.14
C TYR A 407 -17.85 19.13 20.75
N LEU A 408 -17.29 18.53 19.69
CA LEU A 408 -17.46 18.98 18.31
C LEU A 408 -18.92 18.86 17.83
N LEU A 409 -19.61 17.79 18.23
CA LEU A 409 -20.99 17.52 17.82
C LEU A 409 -22.04 18.20 18.71
N ALA A 410 -21.65 18.69 19.89
CA ALA A 410 -22.56 19.35 20.82
C ALA A 410 -23.22 20.58 20.18
N GLY A 411 -24.54 20.53 20.03
CA GLY A 411 -25.34 21.61 19.45
C GLY A 411 -25.65 21.47 17.96
N ILE A 412 -25.14 20.44 17.27
CA ILE A 412 -25.39 20.21 15.84
C ILE A 412 -26.71 19.42 15.65
N PRO A 413 -27.77 20.02 15.09
CA PRO A 413 -29.07 19.39 14.97
C PRO A 413 -29.09 18.43 13.76
N LYS A 414 -29.04 17.12 14.02
CA LYS A 414 -29.00 16.00 13.06
C LYS A 414 -27.64 15.71 12.44
N PHE A 415 -26.85 14.94 13.17
CA PHE A 415 -25.77 14.16 12.60
C PHE A 415 -26.33 12.90 11.95
N VAL A 416 -26.19 12.76 10.63
CA VAL A 416 -26.44 11.49 9.92
C VAL A 416 -25.10 10.94 9.49
N ARG A 417 -24.53 10.04 10.29
CA ARG A 417 -23.44 9.17 9.83
C ARG A 417 -24.04 8.27 8.76
N LYS A 418 -23.69 8.49 7.49
CA LYS A 418 -24.06 7.56 6.41
C LYS A 418 -23.02 6.46 6.39
N PRO A 419 -23.40 5.18 6.57
CA PRO A 419 -22.47 4.10 6.38
C PRO A 419 -22.08 3.99 4.91
N ASP A 420 -20.84 3.58 4.66
CA ASP A 420 -20.40 3.24 3.31
C ASP A 420 -21.13 1.99 2.82
N GLU A 421 -21.40 1.04 3.73
CA GLU A 421 -22.09 -0.21 3.42
C GLU A 421 -22.96 -0.69 4.59
N ILE A 422 -24.02 -1.43 4.27
CA ILE A 422 -24.85 -2.14 5.26
C ILE A 422 -24.60 -3.64 5.09
N LEU A 423 -23.92 -4.25 6.06
CA LEU A 423 -23.67 -5.69 6.09
C LEU A 423 -24.79 -6.42 6.83
N LYS A 424 -25.16 -7.60 6.33
CA LYS A 424 -26.07 -8.52 7.02
C LYS A 424 -25.33 -9.80 7.38
N ILE A 425 -25.00 -9.96 8.66
CA ILE A 425 -24.23 -11.10 9.17
C ILE A 425 -25.11 -11.84 10.18
N ASN A 426 -25.39 -13.13 9.94
CA ASN A 426 -26.29 -13.95 10.76
C ASN A 426 -27.62 -13.24 11.09
N GLN A 427 -28.27 -12.67 10.07
CA GLN A 427 -29.54 -11.92 10.18
C GLN A 427 -29.46 -10.60 10.96
N LYS A 428 -28.28 -10.21 11.46
CA LYS A 428 -28.06 -8.91 12.10
C LYS A 428 -27.48 -7.90 11.14
N LYS A 429 -27.91 -6.65 11.30
CA LYS A 429 -27.47 -5.51 10.51
C LYS A 429 -26.26 -4.86 11.16
N PHE A 430 -25.21 -4.65 10.36
CA PHE A 430 -24.04 -3.86 10.72
C PHE A 430 -23.90 -2.71 9.73
N GLU A 431 -23.69 -1.52 10.25
CA GLU A 431 -23.31 -0.35 9.46
C GLU A 431 -21.79 -0.28 9.38
N ALA A 432 -21.24 -0.31 8.17
CA ALA A 432 -19.81 -0.31 7.92
C ALA A 432 -19.32 1.06 7.49
N TYR A 433 -18.24 1.52 8.13
CA TYR A 433 -17.55 2.77 7.85
C TYR A 433 -16.08 2.45 7.60
N HIS A 434 -15.58 2.73 6.40
CA HIS A 434 -14.21 2.50 5.99
C HIS A 434 -13.35 3.66 6.44
N GLY A 435 -12.44 3.37 7.37
CA GLY A 435 -11.40 4.30 7.78
C GLY A 435 -10.21 4.33 6.82
N THR A 436 -9.24 5.18 7.13
CA THR A 436 -7.92 5.13 6.50
C THR A 436 -7.21 3.82 6.89
N GLU A 437 -6.26 3.37 6.07
CA GLU A 437 -5.39 2.20 6.36
C GLU A 437 -6.10 0.83 6.45
N GLY A 438 -7.29 0.70 5.84
CA GLY A 438 -7.98 -0.59 5.72
C GLY A 438 -8.76 -1.01 6.98
N PHE A 439 -8.92 -0.12 7.95
CA PHE A 439 -9.81 -0.36 9.08
C PHE A 439 -11.27 -0.23 8.65
N ILE A 440 -12.11 -1.17 9.08
CA ILE A 440 -13.57 -1.09 8.92
C ILE A 440 -14.18 -0.98 10.31
N GLN A 441 -14.85 0.13 10.58
CA GLN A 441 -15.67 0.28 11.79
C GLN A 441 -17.06 -0.30 11.51
N LEU A 442 -17.48 -1.26 12.34
CA LEU A 442 -18.81 -1.86 12.27
C LEU A 442 -19.65 -1.38 13.46
N ILE A 443 -20.78 -0.74 13.18
CA ILE A 443 -21.78 -0.39 14.19
C ILE A 443 -22.87 -1.45 14.15
N SER A 444 -23.02 -2.20 15.24
CA SER A 444 -24.11 -3.17 15.39
C SER A 444 -25.42 -2.45 15.72
N ALA A 445 -26.51 -2.87 15.09
CA ALA A 445 -27.85 -2.33 15.37
C ALA A 445 -28.44 -2.78 16.73
N SER A 446 -27.79 -3.72 17.42
CA SER A 446 -28.15 -4.20 18.75
C SER A 446 -27.22 -3.62 19.82
N THR A 447 -26.29 -4.40 20.35
CA THR A 447 -25.26 -3.96 21.31
C THR A 447 -23.87 -4.36 20.83
N VAL A 448 -22.82 -3.76 21.42
CA VAL A 448 -21.43 -4.01 21.01
C VAL A 448 -21.05 -5.47 21.26
N GLU A 449 -21.37 -6.00 22.44
CA GLU A 449 -21.10 -7.40 22.80
C GLU A 449 -21.85 -8.37 21.89
N ASP A 450 -23.11 -8.09 21.58
CA ASP A 450 -23.93 -8.93 20.72
C ASP A 450 -23.40 -8.93 19.27
N GLY A 451 -22.96 -7.77 18.78
CA GLY A 451 -22.27 -7.63 17.50
C GLY A 451 -20.98 -8.43 17.44
N LEU A 452 -20.11 -8.31 18.44
CA LEU A 452 -18.85 -9.05 18.53
C LEU A 452 -19.06 -10.57 18.61
N ILE A 453 -19.98 -11.04 19.45
CA ILE A 453 -20.33 -12.47 19.55
C ILE A 453 -20.86 -13.00 18.21
N THR A 454 -21.66 -12.20 17.51
CA THR A 454 -22.18 -12.55 16.18
C THR A 454 -21.06 -12.72 15.17
N LEU A 455 -20.06 -11.83 15.19
CA LEU A 455 -18.88 -11.92 14.33
C LEU A 455 -18.03 -13.14 14.67
N ILE A 456 -17.73 -13.39 15.95
CA ILE A 456 -17.00 -14.59 16.40
C ILE A 456 -17.67 -15.85 15.85
N ASN A 457 -18.99 -15.95 15.98
CA ASN A 457 -19.76 -17.10 15.48
C ASN A 457 -19.76 -17.21 13.97
N TYR A 458 -19.85 -16.08 13.27
CA TYR A 458 -19.75 -16.06 11.82
C TYR A 458 -18.39 -16.57 11.35
N PHE A 459 -17.28 -16.08 11.91
CA PHE A 459 -15.94 -16.52 11.52
C PHE A 459 -15.69 -17.99 11.82
N LYS A 460 -16.15 -18.45 13.00
CA LYS A 460 -16.07 -19.86 13.39
C LYS A 460 -16.87 -20.75 12.45
N LYS A 461 -18.09 -20.36 12.10
CA LYS A 461 -18.99 -21.16 11.25
C LYS A 461 -18.56 -21.18 9.79
N ILE A 462 -18.21 -20.02 9.23
CA ILE A 462 -17.98 -19.87 7.79
C ILE A 462 -16.56 -20.26 7.40
N PHE A 463 -15.57 -19.91 8.21
CA PHE A 463 -14.16 -20.13 7.88
C PHE A 463 -13.49 -21.20 8.75
N GLY A 464 -14.19 -21.77 9.73
CA GLY A 464 -13.59 -22.72 10.67
C GLY A 464 -12.54 -22.07 11.58
N LEU A 465 -12.55 -20.74 11.72
CA LEU A 465 -11.54 -20.00 12.47
C LEU A 465 -11.91 -19.88 13.95
N ASN A 466 -11.00 -20.27 14.82
CA ASN A 466 -11.10 -20.02 16.26
C ASN A 466 -10.45 -18.67 16.63
N VAL A 467 -10.77 -18.17 17.82
CA VAL A 467 -10.15 -16.95 18.36
C VAL A 467 -8.71 -17.27 18.75
N ASN A 468 -7.76 -16.94 17.87
CA ASN A 468 -6.33 -17.15 18.15
C ASN A 468 -5.84 -16.21 19.26
N ARG A 469 -6.18 -14.93 19.17
CA ARG A 469 -5.76 -13.90 20.13
C ARG A 469 -6.96 -13.09 20.60
N LEU A 470 -7.12 -12.96 21.91
CA LEU A 470 -8.03 -12.00 22.53
C LEU A 470 -7.22 -10.84 23.12
N SER A 471 -7.39 -9.65 22.57
CA SER A 471 -6.75 -8.43 23.06
C SER A 471 -7.79 -7.45 23.57
N ILE A 472 -7.68 -7.07 24.83
CA ILE A 472 -8.56 -6.12 25.49
C ILE A 472 -7.73 -4.88 25.84
N SER A 473 -8.12 -3.73 25.27
CA SER A 473 -7.51 -2.43 25.55
C SER A 473 -8.59 -1.45 26.00
N LEU A 474 -8.58 -1.05 27.27
CA LEU A 474 -9.62 -0.21 27.86
C LEU A 474 -9.09 1.17 28.24
N ASN A 475 -9.63 2.20 27.57
CA ASN A 475 -9.35 3.63 27.84
C ASN A 475 -10.48 4.34 28.62
N LYS A 476 -11.68 3.74 28.71
CA LYS A 476 -12.86 4.22 29.47
C LYS A 476 -13.52 3.05 30.20
N LYS A 477 -14.47 3.33 31.11
CA LYS A 477 -15.21 2.36 31.95
C LYS A 477 -16.20 1.47 31.17
N ASN A 478 -15.77 0.75 30.14
CA ASN A 478 -16.65 -0.12 29.34
C ASN A 478 -16.50 -1.61 29.70
N PHE A 479 -16.48 -1.90 31.01
CA PHE A 479 -16.19 -3.23 31.55
C PHE A 479 -17.34 -4.24 31.35
N THR A 480 -18.58 -3.77 31.22
CA THR A 480 -19.77 -4.63 31.03
C THR A 480 -19.73 -5.38 29.71
N VAL A 481 -19.30 -4.70 28.63
CA VAL A 481 -19.14 -5.30 27.29
C VAL A 481 -18.07 -6.40 27.34
N VAL A 482 -16.90 -6.08 27.93
CA VAL A 482 -15.80 -7.03 28.05
C VAL A 482 -16.19 -8.25 28.88
N LYS A 483 -16.86 -8.05 30.03
CA LYS A 483 -17.36 -9.13 30.86
C LYS A 483 -18.30 -10.05 30.07
N SER A 484 -19.20 -9.49 29.26
CA SER A 484 -20.15 -10.27 28.46
C SER A 484 -19.46 -11.12 27.41
N VAL A 485 -18.47 -10.55 26.70
CA VAL A 485 -17.68 -11.29 25.70
C VAL A 485 -16.82 -12.38 26.35
N VAL A 486 -16.19 -12.11 27.48
CA VAL A 486 -15.38 -13.10 28.22
C VAL A 486 -16.27 -14.24 28.73
N ASN A 487 -17.43 -13.93 29.31
CA ASN A 487 -18.39 -14.95 29.74
C ASN A 487 -18.86 -15.82 28.56
N TYR A 488 -19.08 -15.22 27.39
CA TYR A 488 -19.44 -15.97 26.19
C TYR A 488 -18.32 -16.94 25.77
N ILE A 489 -17.09 -16.45 25.70
CA ILE A 489 -15.90 -17.26 25.38
C ILE A 489 -15.77 -18.44 26.35
N ASN A 490 -15.94 -18.19 27.65
CA ASN A 490 -15.92 -19.22 28.67
C ASN A 490 -17.02 -20.25 28.47
N SER A 491 -18.28 -19.79 28.32
CA SER A 491 -19.47 -20.65 28.18
C SER A 491 -19.43 -21.54 26.94
N THR A 492 -18.67 -21.14 25.92
CA THR A 492 -18.51 -21.88 24.66
C THR A 492 -17.24 -22.73 24.63
N CYS A 493 -16.48 -22.77 25.73
CA CYS A 493 -15.17 -23.41 25.84
C CYS A 493 -14.26 -23.02 24.67
N THR A 494 -14.30 -21.74 24.26
CA THR A 494 -13.50 -21.28 23.14
C THR A 494 -12.04 -21.24 23.55
N SER A 495 -11.24 -22.14 22.98
CA SER A 495 -9.79 -22.16 23.20
C SER A 495 -9.14 -20.92 22.62
N ILE A 496 -8.41 -20.17 23.46
CA ILE A 496 -7.63 -19.00 23.07
C ILE A 496 -6.15 -19.35 23.20
N LYS A 497 -5.37 -19.00 22.18
CA LYS A 497 -3.91 -19.15 22.24
C LYS A 497 -3.30 -18.04 23.10
N GLU A 498 -3.62 -16.79 22.77
CA GLU A 498 -2.98 -15.62 23.37
C GLU A 498 -4.01 -14.66 23.97
N PHE A 499 -3.84 -14.32 25.25
CA PHE A 499 -4.63 -13.33 25.96
C PHE A 499 -3.76 -12.13 26.32
N HIS A 500 -4.20 -10.93 25.90
CA HIS A 500 -3.56 -9.67 26.26
C HIS A 500 -4.57 -8.71 26.85
N PHE A 501 -4.32 -8.28 28.08
CA PHE A 501 -5.18 -7.34 28.77
C PHE A 501 -4.41 -6.08 29.15
N ARG A 502 -4.85 -4.93 28.64
CA ARG A 502 -4.27 -3.62 28.95
C ARG A 502 -5.36 -2.63 29.31
N SER A 503 -5.17 -1.87 30.40
CA SER A 503 -6.05 -0.75 30.69
C SER A 503 -5.34 0.34 31.47
N LYS A 504 -5.79 1.59 31.27
CA LYS A 504 -5.36 2.75 32.06
C LYS A 504 -6.04 2.83 33.44
N SER A 505 -7.23 2.22 33.61
CA SER A 505 -7.98 2.22 34.87
C SER A 505 -8.93 1.03 34.90
N ALA A 506 -8.87 0.14 35.91
CA ALA A 506 -9.95 -0.80 36.17
C ALA A 506 -10.70 -0.50 37.45
N GLU A 507 -11.97 -0.84 37.42
CA GLU A 507 -12.72 -1.18 38.61
C GLU A 507 -12.40 -2.63 38.96
N ASP A 508 -11.71 -2.82 40.08
CA ASP A 508 -11.22 -4.09 40.64
C ASP A 508 -12.23 -5.25 40.55
N TYR A 509 -13.52 -4.96 40.77
CA TYR A 509 -14.61 -5.93 40.66
C TYR A 509 -14.67 -6.61 39.28
N TYR A 510 -14.58 -5.84 38.20
CA TYR A 510 -14.67 -6.37 36.84
C TYR A 510 -13.41 -7.12 36.43
N LEU A 511 -12.23 -6.65 36.86
CA LEU A 511 -10.97 -7.33 36.58
C LEU A 511 -10.96 -8.74 37.16
N LYS A 512 -11.38 -8.90 38.43
CA LYS A 512 -11.48 -10.22 39.08
C LYS A 512 -12.43 -11.15 38.31
N SER A 513 -13.58 -10.63 37.90
CA SER A 513 -14.56 -11.39 37.10
C SER A 513 -13.99 -11.83 35.75
N ILE A 514 -13.22 -10.97 35.07
CA ILE A 514 -12.61 -11.28 33.77
C ILE A 514 -11.54 -12.36 33.92
N LEU A 515 -10.59 -12.16 34.85
CA LEU A 515 -9.50 -13.12 35.08
C LEU A 515 -10.04 -14.49 35.48
N SER A 516 -11.13 -14.56 36.24
CA SER A 516 -11.73 -15.84 36.66
C SER A 516 -12.41 -16.62 35.53
N ASN A 517 -12.70 -15.99 34.39
CA ASN A 517 -13.48 -16.57 33.30
C ASN A 517 -12.71 -16.65 31.97
N ILE A 518 -11.38 -16.51 31.99
CA ILE A 518 -10.59 -16.54 30.77
C ILE A 518 -9.35 -17.41 30.95
N ASP A 519 -9.10 -18.28 29.97
CA ASP A 519 -7.91 -19.10 29.87
C ASP A 519 -7.24 -18.90 28.52
N ALA A 520 -5.91 -19.03 28.52
CA ALA A 520 -5.09 -19.02 27.32
C ALA A 520 -3.95 -20.04 27.48
N TRP A 521 -3.70 -20.86 26.47
CA TRP A 521 -2.75 -21.97 26.59
C TRP A 521 -1.30 -21.59 26.26
N ASP A 522 -1.07 -20.55 25.46
CA ASP A 522 0.29 -20.11 25.08
C ASP A 522 0.69 -18.89 25.90
N THR A 523 0.03 -17.75 25.70
CA THR A 523 0.44 -16.49 26.32
C THR A 523 -0.69 -15.90 27.16
N PHE A 524 -0.40 -15.60 28.42
CA PHE A 524 -1.30 -14.89 29.34
C PHE A 524 -0.64 -13.60 29.82
N ASN A 525 -1.02 -12.47 29.24
CA ASN A 525 -0.42 -11.16 29.50
C ASN A 525 -1.41 -10.19 30.14
N ILE A 526 -1.04 -9.64 31.30
CA ILE A 526 -1.84 -8.67 32.05
C ILE A 526 -1.02 -7.40 32.26
N ASN A 527 -1.56 -6.25 31.89
CA ASN A 527 -0.95 -4.94 32.12
C ASN A 527 -1.98 -3.96 32.65
N ILE A 528 -2.13 -3.93 33.97
CA ILE A 528 -3.06 -3.02 34.62
C ILE A 528 -2.64 -2.68 36.04
N LYS A 529 -2.74 -1.40 36.37
CA LYS A 529 -2.60 -0.92 37.74
C LYS A 529 -3.95 -1.06 38.46
N THR A 530 -3.95 -1.76 39.59
CA THR A 530 -5.14 -1.99 40.44
C THR A 530 -5.12 -1.08 41.66
N THR A 531 -6.19 -1.08 42.45
CA THR A 531 -6.14 -0.47 43.79
C THR A 531 -5.37 -1.37 44.77
N PHE A 532 -5.00 -0.82 45.93
CA PHE A 532 -4.34 -1.56 47.01
C PHE A 532 -5.24 -2.62 47.67
N GLN A 533 -6.56 -2.59 47.42
CA GLN A 533 -7.53 -3.55 47.97
C GLN A 533 -7.80 -4.72 47.02
N PHE A 534 -7.23 -4.71 45.81
CA PHE A 534 -7.48 -5.76 44.83
C PHE A 534 -6.83 -7.08 45.23
N GLU A 535 -7.63 -8.14 45.25
CA GLU A 535 -7.17 -9.50 45.52
C GLU A 535 -7.78 -10.51 44.55
N CYS A 536 -6.92 -11.29 43.90
CA CYS A 536 -7.31 -12.33 42.96
C CYS A 536 -6.41 -13.55 43.09
N LEU A 537 -6.78 -14.51 43.94
CA LEU A 537 -6.12 -15.82 44.01
C LEU A 537 -6.73 -16.74 42.96
N ARG A 538 -5.93 -17.10 41.96
CA ARG A 538 -6.33 -17.92 40.83
C ARG A 538 -5.15 -18.77 40.37
N TYR A 539 -5.44 -20.00 39.98
CA TYR A 539 -4.50 -20.88 39.29
C TYR A 539 -4.34 -20.46 37.83
N PHE A 540 -3.11 -20.21 37.37
CA PHE A 540 -2.80 -19.85 36.00
C PHE A 540 -1.98 -20.96 35.35
N LYS A 541 -2.34 -21.34 34.12
CA LYS A 541 -1.62 -22.33 33.32
C LYS A 541 -1.54 -21.87 31.86
N SER A 542 -0.33 -21.68 31.37
CA SER A 542 0.02 -21.26 30.01
C SER A 542 1.53 -21.47 29.78
N GLU A 543 2.00 -21.47 28.53
CA GLU A 543 3.44 -21.50 28.23
C GLU A 543 4.18 -20.26 28.78
N ILE A 544 3.53 -19.10 28.72
CA ILE A 544 4.05 -17.80 29.13
C ILE A 544 3.01 -17.08 29.99
N PHE A 545 3.42 -16.65 31.18
CA PHE A 545 2.66 -15.76 32.05
C PHE A 545 3.42 -14.46 32.26
N GLU A 546 2.84 -13.33 31.87
CA GLU A 546 3.43 -12.01 32.05
C GLU A 546 2.47 -11.08 32.78
N LEU A 547 2.90 -10.58 33.94
CA LEU A 547 2.18 -9.59 34.71
C LEU A 547 2.98 -8.28 34.79
N LYS A 548 2.39 -7.20 34.28
CA LYS A 548 2.88 -5.83 34.44
C LYS A 548 2.06 -5.13 35.51
N SER A 549 2.74 -4.37 36.36
CA SER A 549 2.14 -3.67 37.51
C SER A 549 1.57 -4.64 38.56
N GLY A 550 2.35 -5.65 38.95
CA GLY A 550 2.00 -6.69 39.90
C GLY A 550 1.93 -6.25 41.38
N GLY A 551 1.54 -5.01 41.67
CA GLY A 551 1.48 -4.49 43.04
C GLY A 551 0.50 -5.23 43.96
N TRP A 552 -0.50 -5.89 43.37
CA TRP A 552 -1.47 -6.75 44.06
C TRP A 552 -1.04 -8.23 44.13
N PHE A 553 0.05 -8.59 43.45
CA PHE A 553 0.46 -9.97 43.27
C PHE A 553 1.31 -10.43 44.45
N THR A 554 0.77 -11.37 45.23
CA THR A 554 1.41 -11.87 46.45
C THR A 554 2.26 -13.12 46.20
N PHE A 555 3.00 -13.57 47.21
CA PHE A 555 3.70 -14.85 47.15
C PHE A 555 2.75 -16.03 46.91
N TYR A 556 1.57 -16.02 47.52
CA TYR A 556 0.54 -17.04 47.29
C TYR A 556 0.02 -17.04 45.85
N ASN A 557 -0.03 -15.87 45.20
CA ASN A 557 -0.36 -15.80 43.78
C ASN A 557 0.71 -16.48 42.93
N LEU A 558 1.99 -16.24 43.22
CA LEU A 558 3.10 -16.85 42.49
C LEU A 558 3.07 -18.38 42.59
N GLN A 559 2.76 -18.92 43.77
CA GLN A 559 2.65 -20.37 43.97
C GLN A 559 1.51 -21.03 43.16
N LEU A 560 0.54 -20.24 42.68
CA LEU A 560 -0.58 -20.70 41.86
C LEU A 560 -0.32 -20.56 40.35
N VAL A 561 0.86 -20.08 39.93
CA VAL A 561 1.22 -19.97 38.50
C VAL A 561 2.00 -21.22 38.09
N ASP A 562 1.31 -22.12 37.41
CA ASP A 562 1.89 -23.34 36.81
C ASP A 562 2.22 -23.08 35.34
N CYS A 563 3.27 -22.28 35.12
CA CYS A 563 3.73 -21.86 33.80
C CYS A 563 5.24 -22.09 33.64
N PRO A 564 5.72 -22.54 32.47
CA PRO A 564 7.15 -22.67 32.21
C PRO A 564 7.91 -21.35 32.23
N ASN A 565 7.32 -20.28 31.70
CA ASN A 565 7.94 -18.97 31.63
C ASN A 565 7.09 -17.93 32.37
N ILE A 566 7.62 -17.40 33.48
CA ILE A 566 6.92 -16.46 34.35
C ILE A 566 7.68 -15.15 34.38
N LYS A 567 6.99 -14.04 34.14
CA LYS A 567 7.54 -12.69 34.25
C LYS A 567 6.61 -11.77 35.03
N ILE A 568 7.12 -11.18 36.11
CA ILE A 568 6.35 -10.29 36.98
C ILE A 568 7.11 -8.97 37.14
N MET A 569 6.46 -7.86 36.84
CA MET A 569 7.01 -6.50 36.92
C MET A 569 6.25 -5.64 37.93
N GLY A 570 6.96 -4.78 38.66
CA GLY A 570 6.41 -3.89 39.67
C GLY A 570 5.68 -4.62 40.80
N SER A 571 6.27 -5.71 41.32
CA SER A 571 5.68 -6.51 42.41
C SER A 571 5.98 -5.94 43.80
N GLN A 572 5.35 -6.50 44.83
CA GLN A 572 5.70 -6.26 46.24
C GLN A 572 6.52 -7.42 46.84
N LEU A 573 7.02 -8.33 46.01
CA LEU A 573 7.78 -9.49 46.44
C LEU A 573 9.18 -9.09 46.90
N THR A 574 9.71 -9.86 47.85
CA THR A 574 11.00 -9.61 48.51
C THR A 574 11.93 -10.81 48.38
N ASN A 575 13.19 -10.66 48.79
CA ASN A 575 14.16 -11.75 48.90
C ASN A 575 13.64 -12.87 49.81
N CYS A 576 12.86 -12.56 50.86
CA CYS A 576 12.22 -13.57 51.70
C CYS A 576 11.27 -14.46 50.90
N ASN A 577 10.45 -13.86 50.04
CA ASN A 577 9.54 -14.62 49.18
C ASN A 577 10.30 -15.46 48.15
N MET A 578 11.33 -14.90 47.50
CA MET A 578 12.10 -15.62 46.49
C MET A 578 12.92 -16.77 47.09
N LYS A 579 13.46 -16.58 48.29
CA LYS A 579 14.13 -17.64 49.06
C LYS A 579 13.19 -18.80 49.35
N GLU A 580 11.98 -18.51 49.80
CA GLU A 580 10.96 -19.52 50.08
C GLU A 580 10.52 -20.24 48.79
N TYR A 581 10.36 -19.51 47.69
CA TYR A 581 10.08 -20.08 46.38
C TYR A 581 11.18 -21.07 45.94
N LEU A 582 12.45 -20.68 46.08
CA LEU A 582 13.60 -21.54 45.76
C LEU A 582 13.63 -22.80 46.61
N LYS A 583 13.36 -22.70 47.92
CA LYS A 583 13.28 -23.88 48.80
C LYS A 583 12.21 -24.85 48.33
N GLN A 584 11.00 -24.36 48.06
CA GLN A 584 9.91 -25.18 47.55
C GLN A 584 10.26 -25.83 46.20
N TRP A 585 10.97 -25.11 45.33
CA TRP A 585 11.47 -25.67 44.08
C TRP A 585 12.49 -26.80 44.32
N ILE A 586 13.47 -26.60 45.21
CA ILE A 586 14.48 -27.62 45.60
C ILE A 586 13.81 -28.86 46.21
N GLU A 587 12.72 -28.68 46.95
CA GLU A 587 11.93 -29.75 47.56
C GLU A 587 11.07 -30.54 46.56
N GLY A 588 10.99 -30.10 45.30
CA GLY A 588 10.27 -30.80 44.22
C GLY A 588 9.02 -30.08 43.69
N SER A 589 8.77 -28.83 44.08
CA SER A 589 7.65 -28.05 43.54
C SER A 589 7.98 -27.37 42.20
N PHE A 590 6.95 -26.93 41.47
CA PHE A 590 7.04 -26.15 40.22
C PHE A 590 7.80 -26.86 39.09
N ASP A 591 7.38 -28.08 38.76
CA ASP A 591 8.08 -28.96 37.82
C ASP A 591 8.19 -28.41 36.39
N GLU A 592 7.20 -27.66 35.94
CA GLU A 592 7.16 -27.12 34.57
C GLU A 592 8.06 -25.90 34.40
N LEU A 593 8.57 -25.31 35.49
CA LEU A 593 9.31 -24.05 35.46
C LEU A 593 10.60 -24.18 34.64
N ARG A 594 10.77 -23.27 33.68
CA ARG A 594 11.98 -23.08 32.87
C ARG A 594 12.60 -21.71 33.09
N GLN A 595 11.78 -20.68 33.31
CA GLN A 595 12.24 -19.33 33.56
C GLN A 595 11.31 -18.60 34.53
N LEU A 596 11.89 -17.93 35.52
CA LEU A 596 11.19 -17.00 36.41
C LEU A 596 11.96 -15.69 36.51
N ASP A 597 11.30 -14.61 36.07
CA ASP A 597 11.79 -13.24 36.15
C ASP A 597 10.84 -12.42 37.05
N VAL A 598 11.33 -11.96 38.20
CA VAL A 598 10.55 -11.16 39.15
C VAL A 598 11.27 -9.85 39.47
N GLU A 599 10.62 -8.73 39.16
CA GLU A 599 11.01 -7.41 39.66
C GLU A 599 10.49 -7.24 41.10
N MET A 600 11.41 -7.32 42.06
CA MET A 600 11.14 -7.20 43.50
C MET A 600 11.05 -5.73 43.95
N ASN A 601 10.51 -5.53 45.15
CA ASN A 601 10.43 -4.22 45.81
C ASN A 601 11.71 -3.84 46.58
N GLU A 602 12.74 -4.67 46.51
CA GLU A 602 14.04 -4.46 47.15
C GLU A 602 15.18 -4.98 46.26
N GLU A 603 16.41 -4.54 46.56
CA GLU A 603 17.60 -5.05 45.87
C GLU A 603 17.79 -6.54 46.17
N LEU A 604 18.25 -7.31 45.17
CA LEU A 604 18.59 -8.72 45.31
C LEU A 604 19.74 -8.88 46.33
N ASP A 605 19.50 -9.68 47.37
CA ASP A 605 20.49 -10.02 48.39
C ASP A 605 20.82 -11.51 48.29
N GLU A 606 21.89 -11.82 47.55
CA GLU A 606 22.37 -13.18 47.34
C GLU A 606 22.76 -13.88 48.65
N GLU A 607 23.37 -13.16 49.60
CA GLU A 607 23.79 -13.74 50.88
C GLU A 607 22.56 -14.12 51.72
N TYR A 608 21.54 -13.28 51.71
CA TYR A 608 20.27 -13.58 52.36
C TYR A 608 19.58 -14.80 51.72
N LEU A 609 19.55 -14.90 50.39
CA LEU A 609 18.98 -16.05 49.68
C LEU A 609 19.64 -17.36 50.11
N LEU A 610 20.98 -17.38 50.17
CA LEU A 610 21.78 -18.56 50.52
C LEU A 610 21.76 -18.90 52.01
N GLY A 611 21.52 -17.91 52.89
CA GLY A 611 21.60 -18.10 54.34
C GLY A 611 20.71 -19.24 54.85
N GLY A 612 21.30 -20.24 55.49
CA GLY A 612 20.56 -21.38 56.04
C GLY A 612 20.06 -22.40 55.01
N MET A 613 20.49 -22.31 53.74
CA MET A 613 20.38 -23.41 52.79
C MET A 613 21.46 -24.47 53.08
N SER A 614 21.18 -25.74 52.77
CA SER A 614 22.18 -26.81 52.88
C SER A 614 23.35 -26.54 51.93
N THR A 615 24.59 -26.75 52.38
CA THR A 615 25.79 -26.55 51.55
C THR A 615 25.83 -27.41 50.30
N ASP A 616 25.09 -28.53 50.30
CA ASP A 616 25.02 -29.46 49.16
C ASP A 616 23.95 -29.06 48.14
N SER A 617 23.10 -28.07 48.45
CA SER A 617 21.97 -27.67 47.61
C SER A 617 22.32 -26.62 46.55
N PHE A 618 23.48 -25.98 46.64
CA PHE A 618 23.92 -24.97 45.67
C PHE A 618 25.43 -24.95 45.45
N THR A 619 25.85 -24.43 44.30
CA THR A 619 27.25 -24.14 43.96
C THR A 619 27.37 -22.71 43.47
N ARG A 620 28.34 -21.96 44.00
CA ARG A 620 28.60 -20.56 43.62
C ARG A 620 29.82 -20.48 42.71
N GLU A 621 29.64 -19.89 41.54
CA GLU A 621 30.73 -19.53 40.63
C GLU A 621 30.84 -18.01 40.50
N LYS A 622 31.84 -17.53 39.77
CA LYS A 622 32.18 -16.10 39.68
C LYS A 622 31.01 -15.21 39.23
N ASN A 623 30.14 -15.72 38.35
CA ASN A 623 29.04 -14.98 37.74
C ASN A 623 27.69 -15.71 37.81
N ASN A 624 27.59 -16.80 38.59
CA ASN A 624 26.34 -17.54 38.70
C ASN A 624 26.22 -18.26 40.05
N ILE A 625 24.98 -18.55 40.43
CA ILE A 625 24.65 -19.42 41.54
C ILE A 625 23.75 -20.52 40.98
N SER A 626 24.19 -21.77 41.08
CA SER A 626 23.45 -22.93 40.60
C SER A 626 22.85 -23.69 41.78
N PHE A 627 21.55 -24.00 41.73
CA PHE A 627 20.82 -24.78 42.73
C PHE A 627 20.47 -26.13 42.13
N LYS A 628 20.72 -27.21 42.87
CA LYS A 628 20.47 -28.58 42.41
C LYS A 628 19.27 -29.18 43.11
N ARG A 629 18.37 -29.75 42.32
CA ARG A 629 17.22 -30.52 42.79
C ARG A 629 17.54 -32.02 42.81
N SER A 630 16.89 -32.78 43.68
CA SER A 630 17.15 -34.21 43.87
C SER A 630 16.90 -35.08 42.63
N ASP A 631 16.07 -34.61 41.71
CA ASP A 631 15.74 -35.27 40.44
C ASP A 631 16.68 -34.89 39.28
N GLY A 632 17.71 -34.08 39.55
CA GLY A 632 18.75 -33.70 38.59
C GLY A 632 18.51 -32.37 37.88
N LYS A 633 17.37 -31.69 38.07
CA LYS A 633 17.16 -30.34 37.52
C LYS A 633 18.07 -29.32 38.18
N THR A 634 18.51 -28.33 37.41
CA THR A 634 19.40 -27.26 37.89
C THR A 634 18.80 -25.88 37.62
N ALA A 635 18.62 -25.07 38.65
CA ALA A 635 18.22 -23.67 38.52
C ALA A 635 19.45 -22.76 38.63
N ILE A 636 19.59 -21.79 37.74
CA ILE A 636 20.75 -20.90 37.68
C ILE A 636 20.29 -19.45 37.83
N ILE A 637 20.84 -18.75 38.82
CA ILE A 637 20.79 -17.28 38.93
C ILE A 637 22.06 -16.72 38.31
N GLU A 638 21.93 -15.82 37.33
CA GLU A 638 23.05 -15.04 36.83
C GLU A 638 23.38 -13.93 37.82
N SER A 639 24.59 -13.96 38.38
CA SER A 639 25.09 -12.97 39.34
C SER A 639 26.06 -12.02 38.65
N CYS A 640 25.84 -10.71 38.83
CA CYS A 640 26.83 -9.70 38.48
C CYS A 640 27.23 -8.93 39.74
N PRO A 641 28.35 -9.28 40.41
CA PRO A 641 28.73 -8.69 41.69
C PRO A 641 28.92 -7.16 41.69
N LYS A 642 28.97 -6.53 40.50
CA LYS A 642 29.18 -5.10 40.30
C LYS A 642 27.91 -4.31 39.98
N VAL A 643 26.78 -4.98 39.74
CA VAL A 643 25.52 -4.33 39.32
C VAL A 643 24.45 -4.68 40.32
N LYS A 644 24.02 -3.68 41.10
CA LYS A 644 22.83 -3.81 41.95
C LYS A 644 21.59 -3.88 41.07
N THR A 645 20.72 -4.83 41.37
CA THR A 645 19.46 -5.08 40.65
C THR A 645 18.38 -5.47 41.64
N ASN A 646 17.14 -5.06 41.38
CA ASN A 646 15.95 -5.55 42.09
C ASN A 646 15.31 -6.75 41.36
N TRP A 647 15.94 -7.27 40.31
CA TRP A 647 15.44 -8.44 39.58
C TRP A 647 15.97 -9.74 40.17
N PHE A 648 15.05 -10.61 40.53
CA PHE A 648 15.31 -12.02 40.75
C PHE A 648 15.07 -12.79 39.44
N LYS A 649 16.07 -13.51 38.94
CA LYS A 649 15.98 -14.27 37.68
C LYS A 649 16.56 -15.66 37.85
N ILE A 650 15.79 -16.68 37.49
CA ILE A 650 16.27 -18.06 37.41
C ILE A 650 15.97 -18.67 36.05
N HIS A 651 16.93 -19.44 35.55
CA HIS A 651 16.77 -20.34 34.41
C HIS A 651 16.94 -21.79 34.88
N VAL A 652 15.98 -22.65 34.54
CA VAL A 652 15.95 -24.06 34.95
C VAL A 652 16.26 -24.95 33.75
N TYR A 653 17.17 -25.90 33.96
CA TYR A 653 17.66 -26.86 32.96
C TYR A 653 17.41 -28.30 33.38
#